data_AF-A0A0B7NS51-F1
#
_entry.id   AF-A0A0B7NS51-F1
#
_cell.length_a   1.000
_cell.length_b   1.000
_cell.length_c   1.000
_cell.angle_alpha   90.00
_cell.angle_beta   90.00
_cell.angle_gamma   90.00
#
_symmetry.space_group_name_H-M   'P 1'
#
loop_
_entity.id
_entity.type
_entity.pdbx_description
1 polymer ?
#
loop_
_entity_poly.entity_id
_entity_poly.type
_entity_poly.pdbx_seq_one_letter_code
_entity_poly.pdbx_strand_id
1 'polypeptide(L)'
;MFNSKNHYKIKRDGLRADKLFELDENQKTRAPYLRSIIENNGAWGVSHTRVPTESRPGHVAIIAGFYEDVSAVTTGWTMNPVNFDSVFNQSQHTWSFGSPDILPMFQQGASDPKRVETFMYPPEFEDFTGEGSKLDVWVFDHVKELFKNAAVDPALNEKLRQKKVVFFLHLLGLDTNGHGFRPMSKEYLNNIKLVDRGVKETVQLIEDFYDNDGKTSYVFTADHGMNNRGGHGDGHPDNTRTPIVAWGAGVRKPIDSNLGHDEFSAPWGLDHIQRDDIRQADIAPLMAHLIGIDFPVNSVGELPLSYLDADEKSKAQAAFSNARQILEQYQVKHYQKEELELFFRPFPQLSGRNDPDELVVEIQGLIDSHQYTLAEQKSRNLMTLCLEGLRYFQTYDWLFLRGVVTAGYIGWCIFCLEFVVRNFVLRDQFQSSLSLKSCLAIDFLSLVVLGSLYSMLWIQKMPKMYYAYVLFPVYFWNQILRNYRSLSGALHLGVKIGIVRFFVAVVAALLFLEALVFSFFHREMLSAMFVLISAWPLAMPSRVRSENKFLLAGWALSCICSSVFTLLPVEKGQDINLVLLGGVSGVLAGMLALWKLQQKNRVSKIQSAIMILQLLATVASIVLVWSTSLSLEKREGLPAFNQIASWIIISTSSIFPFAYRGKSYDDYLTRLLIICFAFAPLMTLLSISYELLFYVCFCITVLVWLQVERALYKGTHSAANRPLKASDGRAVLFFLFFIDVAFFGTGNVASMSSFSLESVYRFTTIFNPFLMGALLIIKILIPFFVASSVLGILSSSIDLQPFTLFLAVLSISDIQTINFFFLVTDYGSWLEIGSSISHFCIAELFIIFTMILFLLSRLLVGRLVLPKLNKIISKMRPKNM
;
A
#
# COMPACT_ATOMS: atom_id res chain seq x y z
N MET A 1 27.97 -18.33 -33.50
CA MET A 1 27.05 -17.30 -34.07
C MET A 1 25.84 -18.03 -34.64
N PHE A 2 24.76 -18.12 -33.87
CA PHE A 2 23.47 -18.59 -34.34
C PHE A 2 22.73 -17.39 -34.95
N ASN A 3 22.27 -17.54 -36.19
CA ASN A 3 21.59 -16.48 -36.95
C ASN A 3 20.12 -16.89 -37.07
N SER A 4 19.35 -16.71 -35.99
CA SER A 4 17.89 -16.81 -36.08
C SER A 4 17.39 -15.55 -36.81
N LYS A 5 16.44 -15.72 -37.73
CA LYS A 5 16.01 -14.63 -38.60
C LYS A 5 14.92 -13.79 -37.96
N ASN A 6 14.04 -14.39 -37.15
CA ASN A 6 12.84 -13.74 -36.61
C ASN A 6 12.53 -14.20 -35.17
N HIS A 7 12.08 -13.26 -34.33
CA HIS A 7 11.54 -13.54 -32.99
C HIS A 7 10.02 -13.42 -33.00
N TYR A 8 9.33 -14.39 -32.40
CA TYR A 8 7.89 -14.30 -32.20
C TYR A 8 7.58 -14.37 -30.70
N LYS A 9 7.04 -13.27 -30.17
CA LYS A 9 6.67 -13.17 -28.76
C LYS A 9 5.16 -13.17 -28.64
N ILE A 10 4.65 -14.15 -27.92
CA ILE A 10 3.24 -14.21 -27.56
C ILE A 10 3.13 -13.91 -26.08
N LYS A 11 2.54 -12.77 -25.75
CA LYS A 11 2.41 -12.30 -24.38
C LYS A 11 0.94 -12.17 -24.00
N ARG A 12 0.60 -12.67 -22.80
CA ARG A 12 -0.74 -12.62 -22.24
C ARG A 12 -0.78 -11.71 -21.03
N ASP A 13 -1.88 -11.00 -20.86
CA ASP A 13 -2.14 -10.25 -19.65
C ASP A 13 -2.88 -11.14 -18.63
N GLY A 14 -2.54 -11.03 -17.35
CA GLY A 14 -3.24 -11.70 -16.24
C GLY A 14 -3.22 -13.25 -16.25
N LEU A 15 -2.26 -13.91 -16.92
CA LEU A 15 -2.15 -15.39 -16.93
C LEU A 15 -1.34 -15.92 -15.74
N ARG A 16 -2.02 -16.66 -14.85
CA ARG A 16 -1.35 -17.36 -13.75
C ARG A 16 -0.60 -18.62 -14.23
N ALA A 17 0.60 -18.84 -13.69
CA ALA A 17 1.40 -20.03 -14.00
C ALA A 17 0.70 -21.34 -13.59
N ASP A 18 0.06 -21.37 -12.42
CA ASP A 18 -0.63 -22.56 -11.92
C ASP A 18 -1.79 -22.97 -12.85
N LYS A 19 -2.60 -22.03 -13.33
CA LYS A 19 -3.75 -22.32 -14.21
C LYS A 19 -3.35 -22.78 -15.60
N LEU A 20 -2.19 -22.36 -16.09
CA LEU A 20 -1.66 -22.85 -17.36
C LEU A 20 -1.20 -24.31 -17.24
N PHE A 21 -0.46 -24.64 -16.17
CA PHE A 21 0.24 -25.92 -16.05
C PHE A 21 -0.54 -27.02 -15.30
N GLU A 22 -1.50 -26.65 -14.44
CA GLU A 22 -2.29 -27.62 -13.67
C GLU A 22 -3.12 -28.54 -14.58
N LEU A 23 -3.27 -29.78 -14.12
CA LEU A 23 -4.20 -30.73 -14.70
C LEU A 23 -5.60 -30.48 -14.13
N ASP A 24 -6.63 -30.68 -14.96
CA ASP A 24 -8.02 -30.67 -14.51
C ASP A 24 -8.38 -31.95 -13.71
N GLU A 25 -9.63 -32.01 -13.23
CA GLU A 25 -10.14 -33.16 -12.46
C GLU A 25 -10.06 -34.49 -13.23
N ASN A 26 -9.99 -34.45 -14.56
CA ASN A 26 -9.84 -35.63 -15.42
C ASN A 26 -8.38 -35.89 -15.82
N GLN A 27 -7.41 -35.29 -15.13
CA GLN A 27 -5.98 -35.37 -15.41
C GLN A 27 -5.62 -34.88 -16.83
N LYS A 28 -6.38 -33.91 -17.37
CA LYS A 28 -6.11 -33.31 -18.69
C LYS A 28 -5.58 -31.89 -18.55
N THR A 29 -4.61 -31.55 -19.39
CA THR A 29 -4.12 -30.17 -19.52
C THR A 29 -5.12 -29.29 -20.29
N ARG A 30 -5.20 -28.02 -19.91
CA ARG A 30 -5.96 -27.00 -20.64
C ARG A 30 -5.19 -26.40 -21.81
N ALA A 31 -3.87 -26.58 -21.83
CA ALA A 31 -2.98 -26.08 -22.87
C ALA A 31 -2.19 -27.23 -23.51
N PRO A 32 -2.86 -28.13 -24.27
CA PRO A 32 -2.21 -29.31 -24.84
C PRO A 32 -1.08 -28.98 -25.81
N TYR A 33 -1.15 -27.89 -26.57
CA TYR A 33 -0.07 -27.50 -27.46
C TYR A 33 1.15 -27.04 -26.67
N LEU A 34 1.01 -26.08 -25.76
CA LEU A 34 2.12 -25.61 -24.93
C LEU A 34 2.71 -26.73 -24.06
N ARG A 35 1.87 -27.63 -23.54
CA ARG A 35 2.36 -28.82 -22.82
C ARG A 35 3.20 -29.72 -23.73
N SER A 36 2.78 -29.95 -24.97
CA SER A 36 3.58 -30.72 -25.93
C SER A 36 4.92 -30.06 -26.26
N ILE A 37 5.00 -28.72 -26.23
CA ILE A 37 6.26 -27.99 -26.38
C ILE A 37 7.16 -28.24 -25.17
N ILE A 38 6.64 -28.13 -23.96
CA ILE A 38 7.38 -28.41 -22.71
C ILE A 38 7.92 -29.84 -22.71
N GLU A 39 7.11 -30.80 -23.14
CA GLU A 39 7.46 -32.22 -23.11
C GLU A 39 8.46 -32.62 -24.20
N ASN A 40 8.51 -31.91 -25.34
CA ASN A 40 9.26 -32.40 -26.51
C ASN A 40 10.25 -31.41 -27.12
N ASN A 41 10.03 -30.09 -27.02
CA ASN A 41 10.66 -29.12 -27.92
C ASN A 41 11.21 -27.85 -27.24
N GLY A 42 10.95 -27.60 -25.97
CA GLY A 42 11.26 -26.31 -25.35
C GLY A 42 11.83 -26.34 -23.94
N ALA A 43 12.29 -25.17 -23.51
CA ALA A 43 12.65 -24.85 -22.13
C ALA A 43 11.50 -24.10 -21.45
N TRP A 44 11.33 -24.30 -20.15
CA TRP A 44 10.16 -23.77 -19.43
C TRP A 44 10.43 -23.55 -17.95
N GLY A 45 9.55 -22.77 -17.32
CA GLY A 45 9.55 -22.55 -15.88
C GLY A 45 8.54 -21.49 -15.44
N VAL A 46 8.80 -20.90 -14.29
CA VAL A 46 8.09 -19.74 -13.77
C VAL A 46 8.93 -18.49 -13.97
N SER A 47 8.33 -17.46 -14.57
CA SER A 47 8.87 -16.12 -14.57
C SER A 47 8.36 -15.38 -13.34
N HIS A 48 9.30 -14.86 -12.54
CA HIS A 48 8.99 -14.10 -11.33
C HIS A 48 8.97 -12.62 -11.67
N THR A 49 7.77 -12.04 -11.76
CA THR A 49 7.60 -10.60 -11.91
C THR A 49 7.81 -9.86 -10.60
N ARG A 50 8.04 -8.56 -10.74
CA ARG A 50 7.96 -7.60 -9.65
C ARG A 50 6.68 -6.79 -9.87
N VAL A 51 6.66 -5.68 -9.20
CA VAL A 51 5.55 -5.39 -8.32
C VAL A 51 5.70 -3.87 -8.20
N PRO A 52 4.72 -3.05 -8.63
CA PRO A 52 3.32 -3.40 -8.79
C PRO A 52 3.09 -4.33 -9.99
N THR A 53 2.30 -5.38 -9.77
CA THR A 53 1.96 -6.39 -10.79
C THR A 53 0.88 -5.83 -11.72
N GLU A 54 1.21 -4.73 -12.36
CA GLU A 54 0.37 -4.00 -13.32
C GLU A 54 0.91 -4.26 -14.73
N SER A 55 0.04 -4.21 -15.73
CA SER A 55 0.38 -4.58 -17.11
C SER A 55 1.59 -3.79 -17.62
N ARG A 56 1.63 -2.47 -17.40
CA ARG A 56 2.73 -1.62 -17.91
C ARG A 56 4.10 -1.97 -17.30
N PRO A 57 4.34 -1.93 -15.98
CA PRO A 57 5.60 -2.36 -15.38
C PRO A 57 6.04 -3.76 -15.80
N GLY A 58 5.10 -4.71 -15.89
CA GLY A 58 5.40 -6.06 -16.35
C GLY A 58 5.82 -6.09 -17.83
N HIS A 59 5.20 -5.28 -18.68
CA HIS A 59 5.65 -5.11 -20.08
C HIS A 59 7.05 -4.53 -20.18
N VAL A 60 7.34 -3.46 -19.44
CA VAL A 60 8.67 -2.83 -19.42
C VAL A 60 9.74 -3.83 -18.97
N ALA A 61 9.50 -4.59 -17.90
CA ALA A 61 10.44 -5.62 -17.45
C ALA A 61 10.76 -6.64 -18.55
N ILE A 62 9.73 -7.13 -19.26
CA ILE A 62 9.93 -8.16 -20.28
C ILE A 62 10.63 -7.60 -21.52
N ILE A 63 10.37 -6.36 -21.96
CA ILE A 63 10.96 -5.82 -23.21
C ILE A 63 12.26 -5.04 -23.01
N ALA A 64 12.47 -4.46 -21.84
CA ALA A 64 13.58 -3.55 -21.55
C ALA A 64 14.51 -4.07 -20.46
N GLY A 65 14.13 -5.13 -19.74
CA GLY A 65 15.00 -5.81 -18.81
C GLY A 65 15.22 -5.08 -17.50
N PHE A 66 14.32 -4.18 -17.09
CA PHE A 66 14.39 -3.50 -15.80
C PHE A 66 13.00 -3.33 -15.18
N TYR A 67 12.98 -3.15 -13.86
CA TYR A 67 11.75 -2.93 -13.11
C TYR A 67 11.53 -1.43 -12.90
N GLU A 68 10.36 -0.93 -13.28
CA GLU A 68 10.02 0.49 -13.06
C GLU A 68 10.02 0.85 -11.57
N ASP A 69 10.47 2.07 -11.27
CA ASP A 69 10.37 2.64 -9.92
C ASP A 69 8.88 2.93 -9.61
N VAL A 70 8.46 2.66 -8.37
CA VAL A 70 7.09 2.90 -7.90
C VAL A 70 6.68 4.36 -8.12
N SER A 71 7.60 5.30 -7.97
CA SER A 71 7.36 6.73 -8.22
C SER A 71 7.01 7.02 -9.69
N ALA A 72 7.56 6.28 -10.65
CA ALA A 72 7.28 6.42 -12.08
C ALA A 72 5.88 5.91 -12.46
N VAL A 73 5.33 4.95 -11.70
CA VAL A 73 3.94 4.47 -11.86
C VAL A 73 2.95 5.49 -11.30
N THR A 74 3.29 6.17 -10.20
CA THR A 74 2.40 7.17 -9.58
C THR A 74 2.37 8.53 -10.29
N THR A 75 3.39 8.85 -11.12
CA THR A 75 3.50 10.15 -11.83
C THR A 75 2.87 10.15 -13.21
N GLY A 76 2.71 8.98 -13.84
CA GLY A 76 1.94 8.81 -15.07
C GLY A 76 1.42 7.38 -15.13
N TRP A 77 0.13 7.17 -15.38
CA TRP A 77 -0.49 5.83 -15.37
C TRP A 77 -0.31 5.10 -16.70
N THR A 78 -0.53 5.80 -17.82
CA THR A 78 -0.52 5.23 -19.18
C THR A 78 0.84 5.28 -19.90
N MET A 79 1.78 6.11 -19.44
CA MET A 79 3.10 6.23 -20.04
C MET A 79 4.21 6.32 -18.99
N ASN A 80 5.35 5.69 -19.28
CA ASN A 80 6.54 5.87 -18.48
C ASN A 80 7.06 7.32 -18.66
N PRO A 81 7.28 8.08 -17.58
CA PRO A 81 7.79 9.45 -17.66
C PRO A 81 9.23 9.54 -18.15
N VAL A 82 9.96 8.42 -18.25
CA VAL A 82 11.36 8.35 -18.67
C VAL A 82 11.49 7.42 -19.88
N ASN A 83 12.14 7.91 -20.94
CA ASN A 83 12.46 7.09 -22.11
C ASN A 83 13.46 5.99 -21.72
N PHE A 84 13.26 4.79 -22.26
CA PHE A 84 14.13 3.64 -22.05
C PHE A 84 14.38 2.89 -23.35
N ASP A 85 15.49 2.16 -23.39
CA ASP A 85 15.82 1.27 -24.48
C ASP A 85 15.16 -0.11 -24.29
N SER A 86 14.87 -0.79 -25.41
CA SER A 86 14.13 -2.05 -25.41
C SER A 86 14.55 -2.97 -26.55
N VAL A 87 14.16 -4.23 -26.47
CA VAL A 87 14.34 -5.21 -27.55
C VAL A 87 13.69 -4.74 -28.85
N PHE A 88 12.59 -3.98 -28.78
CA PHE A 88 11.94 -3.41 -29.96
C PHE A 88 12.78 -2.29 -30.57
N ASN A 89 13.43 -1.47 -29.75
CA ASN A 89 14.35 -0.44 -30.20
C ASN A 89 15.58 -1.05 -30.86
N GLN A 90 16.10 -2.16 -30.34
CA GLN A 90 17.27 -2.83 -30.90
C GLN A 90 16.94 -3.74 -32.10
N SER A 91 15.66 -4.00 -32.36
CA SER A 91 15.19 -4.78 -33.51
C SER A 91 15.30 -4.02 -34.84
N GLN A 92 15.28 -4.75 -35.95
CA GLN A 92 15.15 -4.12 -37.27
C GLN A 92 13.74 -3.54 -37.46
N HIS A 93 12.73 -4.30 -37.04
CA HIS A 93 11.33 -3.92 -37.09
C HIS A 93 10.52 -4.76 -36.10
N THR A 94 9.49 -4.17 -35.50
CA THR A 94 8.55 -4.84 -34.60
C THR A 94 7.11 -4.68 -35.08
N TRP A 95 6.42 -5.80 -35.31
CA TRP A 95 4.99 -5.85 -35.58
C TRP A 95 4.25 -6.17 -34.28
N SER A 96 3.39 -5.27 -33.80
CA SER A 96 2.71 -5.42 -32.51
C SER A 96 1.19 -5.39 -32.64
N PHE A 97 0.52 -6.29 -31.95
CA PHE A 97 -0.94 -6.49 -32.02
C PHE A 97 -1.56 -6.53 -30.62
N GLY A 98 -2.66 -5.80 -30.38
CA GLY A 98 -3.43 -5.91 -29.12
C GLY A 98 -3.98 -4.58 -28.59
N SER A 99 -3.80 -4.34 -27.29
CA SER A 99 -4.51 -3.29 -26.56
C SER A 99 -4.03 -1.87 -26.90
N PRO A 100 -4.96 -0.90 -27.07
CA PRO A 100 -4.64 0.51 -27.16
C PRO A 100 -4.02 1.10 -25.87
N ASP A 101 -4.08 0.40 -24.73
CA ASP A 101 -3.49 0.86 -23.47
C ASP A 101 -1.99 0.49 -23.33
N ILE A 102 -1.51 -0.47 -24.13
CA ILE A 102 -0.14 -1.01 -24.00
C ILE A 102 0.72 -0.66 -25.21
N LEU A 103 0.22 -0.90 -26.42
CA LEU A 103 0.99 -0.78 -27.65
C LEU A 103 1.54 0.64 -27.92
N PRO A 104 0.80 1.73 -27.66
CA PRO A 104 1.30 3.08 -27.91
C PRO A 104 2.58 3.41 -27.13
N MET A 105 2.74 2.87 -25.93
CA MET A 105 3.96 3.07 -25.13
C MET A 105 5.21 2.56 -25.87
N PHE A 106 5.10 1.44 -26.58
CA PHE A 106 6.22 0.88 -27.33
C PHE A 106 6.54 1.69 -28.57
N GLN A 107 5.52 2.16 -29.28
CA GLN A 107 5.70 2.95 -30.50
C GLN A 107 6.24 4.35 -30.20
N GLN A 108 5.71 5.01 -29.17
CA GLN A 108 6.16 6.35 -28.78
C GLN A 108 7.51 6.31 -28.05
N GLY A 109 7.77 5.24 -27.30
CA GLY A 109 9.06 4.99 -26.65
C GLY A 109 10.17 4.54 -27.61
N ALA A 110 9.83 4.27 -28.88
CA ALA A 110 10.81 3.84 -29.86
C ALA A 110 11.70 4.98 -30.34
N SER A 111 13.01 4.70 -30.48
CA SER A 111 13.96 5.69 -31.03
C SER A 111 13.60 6.12 -32.46
N ASP A 112 12.91 5.26 -33.20
CA ASP A 112 12.26 5.56 -34.48
C ASP A 112 10.81 5.08 -34.39
N PRO A 113 9.80 5.97 -34.43
CA PRO A 113 8.40 5.59 -34.37
C PRO A 113 7.96 4.66 -35.51
N LYS A 114 8.69 4.61 -36.64
CA LYS A 114 8.41 3.69 -37.75
C LYS A 114 8.98 2.29 -37.52
N ARG A 115 9.78 2.09 -36.47
CA ARG A 115 10.36 0.79 -36.11
C ARG A 115 9.33 -0.14 -35.49
N VAL A 116 8.32 0.40 -34.80
CA VAL A 116 7.27 -0.35 -34.14
C VAL A 116 5.93 -0.03 -34.78
N GLU A 117 5.38 -1.00 -35.49
CA GLU A 117 4.06 -0.90 -36.11
C GLU A 117 3.00 -1.51 -35.17
N THR A 118 1.91 -0.79 -34.94
CA THR A 118 0.89 -1.11 -33.93
C THR A 118 -0.47 -1.36 -34.59
N PHE A 119 -1.04 -2.53 -34.33
CA PHE A 119 -2.38 -2.93 -34.75
C PHE A 119 -3.22 -3.09 -33.50
N MET A 120 -4.15 -2.16 -33.29
CA MET A 120 -4.96 -2.11 -32.07
C MET A 120 -6.43 -2.27 -32.40
N TYR A 121 -7.14 -3.00 -31.56
CA TYR A 121 -8.60 -2.95 -31.56
C TYR A 121 -9.09 -1.62 -30.96
N PRO A 122 -10.34 -1.19 -31.27
CA PRO A 122 -10.91 0.02 -30.67
C PRO A 122 -11.03 -0.10 -29.14
N PRO A 123 -10.78 0.97 -28.36
CA PRO A 123 -10.85 0.94 -26.89
C PRO A 123 -12.21 0.46 -26.34
N GLU A 124 -13.28 0.66 -27.10
CA GLU A 124 -14.63 0.25 -26.71
C GLU A 124 -14.80 -1.29 -26.62
N PHE A 125 -13.85 -2.06 -27.13
CA PHE A 125 -13.88 -3.52 -27.08
C PHE A 125 -13.45 -4.05 -25.69
N GLU A 126 -12.80 -3.23 -24.86
CA GLU A 126 -12.36 -3.58 -23.50
C GLU A 126 -13.50 -3.42 -22.46
N ASP A 127 -14.67 -3.98 -22.76
CA ASP A 127 -15.82 -4.00 -21.84
C ASP A 127 -15.75 -5.23 -20.91
N PHE A 128 -15.44 -4.99 -19.63
CA PHE A 128 -15.36 -6.02 -18.58
C PHE A 128 -16.68 -6.74 -18.29
N THR A 129 -17.81 -6.28 -18.83
CA THR A 129 -19.10 -6.98 -18.72
C THR A 129 -19.33 -7.99 -19.84
N GLY A 130 -18.51 -7.96 -20.89
CA GLY A 130 -18.55 -8.86 -22.05
C GLY A 130 -17.64 -10.08 -21.93
N GLU A 131 -17.65 -10.92 -22.98
CA GLU A 131 -16.76 -12.08 -23.10
C GLU A 131 -15.38 -11.62 -23.63
N GLY A 132 -14.37 -11.56 -22.74
CA GLY A 132 -13.05 -11.00 -23.04
C GLY A 132 -12.24 -11.76 -24.10
N SER A 133 -12.59 -13.01 -24.40
CA SER A 133 -11.85 -13.86 -25.35
C SER A 133 -11.85 -13.35 -26.78
N LYS A 134 -12.79 -12.46 -27.13
CA LYS A 134 -12.87 -11.83 -28.46
C LYS A 134 -11.69 -10.93 -28.76
N LEU A 135 -11.05 -10.36 -27.73
CA LEU A 135 -9.85 -9.55 -27.85
C LEU A 135 -8.68 -10.40 -28.36
N ASP A 136 -8.53 -11.61 -27.83
CA ASP A 136 -7.49 -12.55 -28.26
C ASP A 136 -7.74 -13.03 -29.69
N VAL A 137 -9.00 -13.33 -30.02
CA VAL A 137 -9.41 -13.71 -31.39
C VAL A 137 -9.08 -12.59 -32.39
N TRP A 138 -9.37 -11.33 -32.04
CA TRP A 138 -9.02 -10.18 -32.88
C TRP A 138 -7.53 -10.16 -33.20
N VAL A 139 -6.67 -10.36 -32.20
CA VAL A 139 -5.21 -10.39 -32.40
C VAL A 139 -4.80 -11.52 -33.35
N PHE A 140 -5.30 -12.73 -33.13
CA PHE A 140 -4.99 -13.87 -34.01
C PHE A 140 -5.47 -13.64 -35.45
N ASP A 141 -6.65 -13.07 -35.64
CA ASP A 141 -7.20 -12.80 -36.97
C ASP A 141 -6.40 -11.73 -37.73
N HIS A 142 -5.92 -10.69 -37.04
CA HIS A 142 -5.11 -9.64 -37.67
C HIS A 142 -3.68 -10.11 -38.00
N VAL A 143 -3.14 -11.05 -37.21
CA VAL A 143 -1.89 -11.74 -37.59
C VAL A 143 -2.10 -12.58 -38.85
N LYS A 144 -3.20 -13.34 -38.93
CA LYS A 144 -3.55 -14.10 -40.14
C LYS A 144 -3.70 -13.18 -41.35
N GLU A 145 -4.33 -12.03 -41.16
CA GLU A 145 -4.49 -11.01 -42.19
C GLU A 145 -3.14 -10.45 -42.67
N LEU A 146 -2.22 -10.12 -41.74
CA LEU A 146 -0.88 -9.63 -42.08
C LEU A 146 -0.15 -10.60 -43.03
N PHE A 147 -0.08 -11.87 -42.68
CA PHE A 147 0.60 -12.88 -43.49
C PHE A 147 -0.14 -13.18 -44.81
N LYS A 148 -1.48 -13.10 -44.81
CA LYS A 148 -2.28 -13.20 -46.04
C LYS A 148 -2.00 -12.03 -46.99
N ASN A 149 -1.93 -10.81 -46.47
CA ASN A 149 -1.62 -9.61 -47.25
C ASN A 149 -0.18 -9.66 -47.77
N ALA A 150 0.76 -10.20 -46.99
CA ALA A 150 2.13 -10.41 -47.42
C ALA A 150 2.27 -11.40 -48.60
N ALA A 151 1.29 -12.28 -48.82
CA ALA A 151 1.29 -13.17 -49.99
C ALA A 151 0.99 -12.43 -51.30
N VAL A 152 0.37 -11.25 -51.24
CA VAL A 152 -0.05 -10.46 -52.41
C VAL A 152 0.63 -9.08 -52.51
N ASP A 153 1.24 -8.59 -51.43
CA ASP A 153 2.04 -7.36 -51.38
C ASP A 153 3.53 -7.71 -51.30
N PRO A 154 4.31 -7.53 -52.40
CA PRO A 154 5.74 -7.83 -52.42
C PRO A 154 6.56 -7.01 -51.41
N ALA A 155 6.18 -5.75 -51.14
CA ALA A 155 6.91 -4.89 -50.22
C ALA A 155 6.70 -5.33 -48.78
N LEU A 156 5.47 -5.72 -48.42
CA LEU A 156 5.19 -6.33 -47.11
C LEU A 156 5.89 -7.68 -46.96
N ASN A 157 5.89 -8.52 -48.00
CA ASN A 157 6.61 -9.79 -48.00
C ASN A 157 8.10 -9.60 -47.70
N GLU A 158 8.74 -8.64 -48.38
CA GLU A 158 10.15 -8.31 -48.18
C GLU A 158 10.41 -7.82 -46.76
N LYS A 159 9.57 -6.92 -46.23
CA LYS A 159 9.67 -6.43 -44.84
C LYS A 159 9.60 -7.58 -43.83
N LEU A 160 8.67 -8.51 -44.00
CA LEU A 160 8.51 -9.66 -43.09
C LEU A 160 9.67 -10.66 -43.21
N ARG A 161 10.42 -10.67 -44.32
CA ARG A 161 11.59 -11.54 -44.51
C ARG A 161 12.93 -10.88 -44.16
N GLN A 162 12.90 -9.66 -43.64
CA GLN A 162 14.08 -9.02 -43.07
C GLN A 162 14.62 -9.83 -41.87
N LYS A 163 15.87 -9.57 -41.49
CA LYS A 163 16.46 -10.17 -40.28
C LYS A 163 16.09 -9.35 -39.07
N LYS A 164 16.08 -9.97 -37.89
CA LYS A 164 15.89 -9.31 -36.59
C LYS A 164 14.50 -8.66 -36.47
N VAL A 165 13.50 -9.27 -37.10
CA VAL A 165 12.10 -8.85 -36.97
C VAL A 165 11.52 -9.45 -35.70
N VAL A 166 10.75 -8.67 -34.98
CA VAL A 166 10.00 -9.09 -33.79
C VAL A 166 8.51 -9.03 -34.11
N PHE A 167 7.78 -10.05 -33.69
CA PHE A 167 6.33 -9.99 -33.60
C PHE A 167 5.93 -10.01 -32.13
N PHE A 168 5.06 -9.11 -31.75
CA PHE A 168 4.56 -8.96 -30.38
C PHE A 168 3.06 -9.07 -30.34
N LEU A 169 2.54 -10.14 -29.74
CA LEU A 169 1.11 -10.35 -29.56
C LEU A 169 0.76 -10.09 -28.11
N HIS A 170 -0.10 -9.10 -27.87
CA HIS A 170 -0.66 -8.77 -26.58
C HIS A 170 -2.09 -9.29 -26.48
N LEU A 171 -2.29 -10.30 -25.64
CA LEU A 171 -3.55 -11.04 -25.50
C LEU A 171 -4.20 -10.70 -24.15
N LEU A 172 -5.16 -9.77 -24.17
CA LEU A 172 -5.80 -9.19 -22.98
C LEU A 172 -6.97 -10.03 -22.44
N GLY A 173 -7.48 -11.01 -23.20
CA GLY A 173 -8.74 -11.68 -22.87
C GLY A 173 -8.73 -12.44 -21.54
N LEU A 174 -7.58 -12.94 -21.11
CA LEU A 174 -7.44 -13.60 -19.80
C LEU A 174 -7.54 -12.62 -18.64
N ASP A 175 -6.86 -11.49 -18.70
CA ASP A 175 -6.95 -10.46 -17.66
C ASP A 175 -8.39 -9.94 -17.53
N THR A 176 -9.02 -9.62 -18.65
CA THR A 176 -10.43 -9.18 -18.69
C THR A 176 -11.36 -10.19 -18.04
N ASN A 177 -11.24 -11.48 -18.40
CA ASN A 177 -12.03 -12.55 -17.78
C ASN A 177 -11.65 -12.81 -16.32
N GLY A 178 -10.40 -12.55 -15.94
CA GLY A 178 -9.88 -12.64 -14.57
C GLY A 178 -10.56 -11.62 -13.67
N HIS A 179 -10.62 -10.34 -14.09
CA HIS A 179 -11.36 -9.29 -13.37
C HIS A 179 -12.86 -9.54 -13.33
N GLY A 180 -13.47 -9.87 -14.48
CA GLY A 180 -14.92 -10.02 -14.60
C GLY A 180 -15.48 -11.27 -13.91
N PHE A 181 -14.80 -12.41 -14.06
CA PHE A 181 -15.33 -13.72 -13.66
C PHE A 181 -14.48 -14.47 -12.63
N ARG A 182 -13.27 -13.98 -12.32
CA ARG A 182 -12.25 -14.61 -11.43
C ARG A 182 -11.45 -15.74 -12.10
N PRO A 183 -10.21 -16.03 -11.67
CA PRO A 183 -9.33 -17.01 -12.33
C PRO A 183 -9.78 -18.48 -12.27
N MET A 184 -10.76 -18.81 -11.42
CA MET A 184 -11.33 -20.16 -11.31
C MET A 184 -12.56 -20.38 -12.21
N SER A 185 -13.00 -19.35 -12.93
CA SER A 185 -14.22 -19.39 -13.74
C SER A 185 -14.06 -20.23 -15.01
N LYS A 186 -15.19 -20.66 -15.57
CA LYS A 186 -15.18 -21.42 -16.84
C LYS A 186 -14.71 -20.52 -17.98
N GLU A 187 -15.06 -19.25 -17.94
CA GLU A 187 -14.69 -18.19 -18.87
C GLU A 187 -13.17 -18.07 -18.95
N TYR A 188 -12.50 -17.85 -17.80
CA TYR A 188 -11.04 -17.77 -17.74
C TYR A 188 -10.36 -19.07 -18.19
N LEU A 189 -10.82 -20.22 -17.69
CA LEU A 189 -10.21 -21.52 -18.03
C LEU A 189 -10.43 -21.94 -19.50
N ASN A 190 -11.56 -21.59 -20.10
CA ASN A 190 -11.81 -21.81 -21.52
C ASN A 190 -11.02 -20.83 -22.39
N ASN A 191 -10.79 -19.61 -21.92
CA ASN A 191 -9.90 -18.66 -22.58
C ASN A 191 -8.47 -19.22 -22.67
N ILE A 192 -7.95 -19.89 -21.63
CA ILE A 192 -6.63 -20.58 -21.70
C ILE A 192 -6.59 -21.56 -22.88
N LYS A 193 -7.64 -22.38 -23.06
CA LYS A 193 -7.77 -23.34 -24.17
C LYS A 193 -7.85 -22.64 -25.53
N LEU A 194 -8.60 -21.55 -25.61
CA LEU A 194 -8.70 -20.74 -26.83
C LEU A 194 -7.33 -20.23 -27.24
N VAL A 195 -6.58 -19.66 -26.30
CA VAL A 195 -5.30 -19.07 -26.62
C VAL A 195 -4.22 -20.13 -26.90
N ASP A 196 -4.27 -21.30 -26.26
CA ASP A 196 -3.40 -22.44 -26.65
C ASP A 196 -3.61 -22.86 -28.11
N ARG A 197 -4.87 -22.96 -28.57
CA ARG A 197 -5.19 -23.25 -29.98
C ARG A 197 -4.72 -22.12 -30.91
N GLY A 198 -4.99 -20.86 -30.55
CA GLY A 198 -4.56 -19.70 -31.33
C GLY A 198 -3.04 -19.65 -31.49
N VAL A 199 -2.30 -19.89 -30.40
CA VAL A 199 -0.83 -20.01 -30.44
C VAL A 199 -0.39 -21.10 -31.42
N LYS A 200 -0.99 -22.29 -31.37
CA LYS A 200 -0.66 -23.40 -32.29
C LYS A 200 -0.87 -23.00 -33.75
N GLU A 201 -2.02 -22.40 -34.07
CA GLU A 201 -2.36 -21.95 -35.42
C GLU A 201 -1.40 -20.87 -35.91
N THR A 202 -1.07 -19.91 -35.05
CA THR A 202 -0.14 -18.83 -35.36
C THR A 202 1.27 -19.34 -35.61
N VAL A 203 1.77 -20.26 -34.78
CA VAL A 203 3.08 -20.89 -34.99
C VAL A 203 3.10 -21.60 -36.34
N GLN A 204 2.07 -22.39 -36.65
CA GLN A 204 1.98 -23.08 -37.93
C GLN A 204 1.98 -22.11 -39.11
N LEU A 205 1.21 -21.02 -39.03
CA LEU A 205 1.18 -19.97 -40.06
C LEU A 205 2.57 -19.35 -40.31
N ILE A 206 3.33 -19.09 -39.25
CA ILE A 206 4.66 -18.48 -39.33
C ILE A 206 5.66 -19.46 -39.92
N GLU A 207 5.69 -20.70 -39.40
CA GLU A 207 6.58 -21.73 -39.92
C GLU A 207 6.28 -21.99 -41.41
N ASP A 208 5.02 -22.09 -41.81
CA ASP A 208 4.62 -22.26 -43.21
C ASP A 208 5.06 -21.07 -44.07
N PHE A 209 4.91 -19.82 -43.59
CA PHE A 209 5.36 -18.63 -44.31
C PHE A 209 6.88 -18.59 -44.52
N TYR A 210 7.67 -19.06 -43.56
CA TYR A 210 9.13 -19.14 -43.65
C TYR A 210 9.64 -20.49 -44.14
N ASP A 211 8.80 -21.28 -44.81
CA ASP A 211 9.17 -22.55 -45.42
C ASP A 211 9.78 -23.56 -44.42
N ASN A 212 9.35 -23.48 -43.15
CA ASN A 212 9.84 -24.26 -42.03
C ASN A 212 11.37 -24.23 -41.92
N ASP A 213 11.99 -23.06 -42.12
CA ASP A 213 13.46 -22.92 -42.18
C ASP A 213 14.18 -23.15 -40.84
N GLY A 214 13.43 -23.32 -39.75
CA GLY A 214 13.94 -23.58 -38.41
C GLY A 214 14.68 -22.39 -37.80
N LYS A 215 14.43 -21.15 -38.26
CA LYS A 215 15.12 -19.93 -37.80
C LYS A 215 14.23 -18.99 -37.00
N THR A 216 13.05 -19.43 -36.60
CA THR A 216 12.16 -18.69 -35.71
C THR A 216 12.34 -19.15 -34.28
N SER A 217 12.41 -18.20 -33.35
CA SER A 217 12.36 -18.49 -31.91
C SER A 217 11.05 -17.96 -31.32
N TYR A 218 10.47 -18.70 -30.39
CA TYR A 218 9.21 -18.35 -29.74
C TYR A 218 9.41 -18.18 -28.24
N VAL A 219 8.85 -17.12 -27.69
CA VAL A 219 8.78 -16.87 -26.24
C VAL A 219 7.34 -16.59 -25.84
N PHE A 220 6.81 -17.46 -24.99
CA PHE A 220 5.45 -17.39 -24.47
C PHE A 220 5.47 -17.06 -22.97
N THR A 221 4.81 -15.98 -22.55
CA THR A 221 4.81 -15.54 -21.14
C THR A 221 3.65 -14.58 -20.80
N ALA A 222 3.63 -14.09 -19.55
CA ALA A 222 2.73 -13.04 -19.08
C ALA A 222 3.45 -11.99 -18.21
N ASP A 223 2.91 -10.77 -18.17
CA ASP A 223 3.34 -9.68 -17.25
C ASP A 223 3.05 -10.00 -15.79
N HIS A 224 1.82 -10.41 -15.50
CA HIS A 224 1.40 -10.76 -14.15
C HIS A 224 0.38 -11.91 -14.17
N GLY A 225 0.14 -12.46 -12.99
CA GLY A 225 -0.99 -13.33 -12.74
C GLY A 225 -2.16 -12.57 -12.11
N MET A 226 -2.92 -13.23 -11.24
CA MET A 226 -4.15 -12.67 -10.67
C MET A 226 -4.55 -13.41 -9.39
N ASN A 227 -5.00 -12.69 -8.37
CA ASN A 227 -5.44 -13.29 -7.12
C ASN A 227 -6.85 -13.90 -7.30
N ASN A 228 -7.30 -14.68 -6.32
CA ASN A 228 -8.57 -15.40 -6.43
C ASN A 228 -9.82 -14.49 -6.51
N ARG A 229 -9.69 -13.18 -6.25
CA ARG A 229 -10.76 -12.19 -6.37
C ARG A 229 -10.83 -11.56 -7.76
N GLY A 230 -9.88 -11.87 -8.64
CA GLY A 230 -9.74 -11.17 -9.90
C GLY A 230 -9.08 -9.81 -9.75
N GLY A 231 -8.19 -9.61 -8.75
CA GLY A 231 -7.37 -8.41 -8.64
C GLY A 231 -5.87 -8.70 -8.74
N HIS A 232 -5.11 -7.71 -9.21
CA HIS A 232 -3.65 -7.71 -9.27
C HIS A 232 -3.10 -6.33 -8.82
N GLY A 233 -1.80 -6.10 -8.97
CA GLY A 233 -1.10 -4.89 -8.51
C GLY A 233 -0.31 -5.09 -7.21
N ASP A 234 -0.61 -6.14 -6.43
CA ASP A 234 0.08 -6.47 -5.18
C ASP A 234 1.18 -7.56 -5.34
N GLY A 235 1.80 -7.93 -4.22
CA GLY A 235 2.84 -8.96 -4.14
C GLY A 235 2.36 -10.38 -3.84
N HIS A 236 1.07 -10.70 -4.01
CA HIS A 236 0.56 -12.06 -3.84
C HIS A 236 1.28 -13.02 -4.80
N PRO A 237 1.68 -14.24 -4.39
CA PRO A 237 2.40 -15.17 -5.27
C PRO A 237 1.67 -15.49 -6.58
N ASP A 238 0.34 -15.59 -6.54
CA ASP A 238 -0.49 -15.79 -7.75
C ASP A 238 -0.46 -14.59 -8.71
N ASN A 239 -0.05 -13.41 -8.26
CA ASN A 239 0.15 -12.21 -9.09
C ASN A 239 1.57 -12.16 -9.63
N THR A 240 2.56 -12.61 -8.85
CA THR A 240 3.98 -12.47 -9.18
C THR A 240 4.56 -13.65 -9.96
N ARG A 241 3.85 -14.78 -10.05
CA ARG A 241 4.30 -16.00 -10.76
C ARG A 241 3.58 -16.15 -12.10
N THR A 242 4.31 -15.87 -13.18
CA THR A 242 3.80 -16.01 -14.55
C THR A 242 4.48 -17.19 -15.25
N PRO A 243 3.84 -17.80 -16.25
CA PRO A 243 4.49 -18.87 -17.01
C PRO A 243 5.57 -18.33 -17.93
N ILE A 244 6.60 -19.13 -18.20
CA ILE A 244 7.54 -18.92 -19.31
C ILE A 244 7.73 -20.25 -20.05
N VAL A 245 7.56 -20.21 -21.37
CA VAL A 245 7.87 -21.32 -22.28
C VAL A 245 8.59 -20.76 -23.49
N ALA A 246 9.77 -21.27 -23.81
CA ALA A 246 10.55 -20.88 -24.97
C ALA A 246 10.88 -22.10 -25.83
N TRP A 247 10.85 -21.94 -27.15
CA TRP A 247 11.20 -23.01 -28.09
C TRP A 247 11.63 -22.46 -29.45
N GLY A 248 12.09 -23.34 -30.35
CA GLY A 248 12.55 -22.97 -31.68
C GLY A 248 14.05 -22.72 -31.74
N ALA A 249 14.47 -21.90 -32.70
CA ALA A 249 15.89 -21.67 -32.98
C ALA A 249 16.66 -21.16 -31.75
N GLY A 250 17.79 -21.78 -31.43
CA GLY A 250 18.67 -21.35 -30.33
C GLY A 250 18.15 -21.64 -28.92
N VAL A 251 16.98 -22.28 -28.77
CA VAL A 251 16.43 -22.71 -27.47
C VAL A 251 16.67 -24.20 -27.28
N ARG A 252 17.11 -24.61 -26.08
CA ARG A 252 17.38 -26.01 -25.78
C ARG A 252 16.12 -26.89 -25.79
N LYS A 253 16.34 -28.19 -25.98
CA LYS A 253 15.32 -29.23 -25.79
C LYS A 253 15.05 -29.49 -24.29
N PRO A 254 13.94 -30.18 -23.95
CA PRO A 254 13.63 -30.58 -22.58
C PRO A 254 14.72 -31.49 -21.99
N ILE A 255 14.91 -31.38 -20.67
CA ILE A 255 15.87 -32.20 -19.91
C ILE A 255 15.07 -33.12 -18.99
N ASP A 256 15.25 -34.43 -19.14
CA ASP A 256 14.66 -35.45 -18.27
C ASP A 256 15.38 -35.43 -16.92
N SER A 257 14.74 -34.80 -15.94
CA SER A 257 15.29 -34.48 -14.62
C SER A 257 14.19 -33.90 -13.74
N ASN A 258 14.26 -34.17 -12.44
CA ASN A 258 13.32 -33.66 -11.44
C ASN A 258 13.80 -32.37 -10.76
N LEU A 259 14.77 -31.67 -11.35
CA LEU A 259 15.29 -30.42 -10.81
C LEU A 259 14.30 -29.27 -10.97
N GLY A 260 14.26 -28.43 -9.94
CA GLY A 260 13.48 -27.19 -9.94
C GLY A 260 12.04 -27.32 -9.45
N HIS A 261 11.55 -28.51 -9.10
CA HIS A 261 10.18 -28.72 -8.62
C HIS A 261 10.00 -28.51 -7.11
N ASP A 262 8.78 -28.15 -6.72
CA ASP A 262 8.35 -27.77 -5.38
C ASP A 262 6.86 -28.05 -5.16
N GLU A 263 6.34 -27.74 -3.96
CA GLU A 263 4.91 -27.92 -3.63
C GLU A 263 3.98 -27.17 -4.61
N PHE A 264 4.43 -26.03 -5.13
CA PHE A 264 3.66 -25.23 -6.09
C PHE A 264 3.47 -25.94 -7.44
N SER A 265 4.46 -26.71 -7.90
CA SER A 265 4.41 -27.42 -9.18
C SER A 265 3.95 -28.89 -9.09
N ALA A 266 3.78 -29.43 -7.89
CA ALA A 266 3.32 -30.80 -7.67
C ALA A 266 2.04 -31.17 -8.46
N PRO A 267 1.02 -30.30 -8.59
CA PRO A 267 -0.21 -30.64 -9.32
C PRO A 267 -0.10 -30.66 -10.86
N TRP A 268 1.07 -30.34 -11.43
CA TRP A 268 1.19 -30.11 -12.88
C TRP A 268 1.48 -31.39 -13.67
N GLY A 269 1.97 -32.46 -13.02
CA GLY A 269 2.37 -33.70 -13.68
C GLY A 269 3.53 -33.52 -14.67
N LEU A 270 4.46 -32.62 -14.37
CA LEU A 270 5.64 -32.27 -15.17
C LEU A 270 6.94 -32.47 -14.37
N ASP A 271 6.90 -33.22 -13.27
CA ASP A 271 7.98 -33.48 -12.31
C ASP A 271 9.18 -34.27 -12.87
N HIS A 272 9.02 -34.84 -14.07
CA HIS A 272 10.07 -35.54 -14.81
C HIS A 272 10.85 -34.61 -15.76
N ILE A 273 10.46 -33.34 -15.92
CA ILE A 273 11.11 -32.40 -16.83
C ILE A 273 11.62 -31.19 -16.06
N GLN A 274 12.92 -30.93 -16.14
CA GLN A 274 13.55 -29.84 -15.41
C GLN A 274 12.83 -28.50 -15.61
N ARG A 275 12.45 -27.87 -14.50
CA ARG A 275 11.85 -26.54 -14.43
C ARG A 275 12.95 -25.50 -14.16
N ASP A 276 13.14 -24.56 -15.08
CA ASP A 276 14.11 -23.46 -14.93
C ASP A 276 13.39 -22.11 -14.78
N ASP A 277 13.31 -21.63 -13.54
CA ASP A 277 12.71 -20.35 -13.21
C ASP A 277 13.65 -19.18 -13.56
N ILE A 278 13.06 -18.05 -13.96
CA ILE A 278 13.79 -16.83 -14.32
C ILE A 278 13.15 -15.60 -13.68
N ARG A 279 13.89 -14.50 -13.57
CA ARG A 279 13.27 -13.21 -13.23
C ARG A 279 12.67 -12.61 -14.49
N GLN A 280 11.59 -11.85 -14.37
CA GLN A 280 10.91 -11.31 -15.55
C GLN A 280 11.80 -10.40 -16.42
N ALA A 281 12.71 -9.64 -15.79
CA ALA A 281 13.72 -8.84 -16.49
C ALA A 281 14.70 -9.66 -17.34
N ASP A 282 14.91 -10.94 -17.03
CA ASP A 282 15.83 -11.83 -17.74
C ASP A 282 15.28 -12.22 -19.14
N ILE A 283 13.99 -11.98 -19.40
CA ILE A 283 13.37 -12.24 -20.71
C ILE A 283 13.91 -11.27 -21.78
N ALA A 284 14.19 -10.02 -21.43
CA ALA A 284 14.75 -9.05 -22.39
C ALA A 284 16.09 -9.50 -22.98
N PRO A 285 17.12 -9.86 -22.18
CA PRO A 285 18.37 -10.38 -22.73
C PRO A 285 18.18 -11.73 -23.43
N LEU A 286 17.26 -12.60 -22.97
CA LEU A 286 16.93 -13.84 -23.70
C LEU A 286 16.47 -13.54 -25.13
N MET A 287 15.48 -12.66 -25.30
CA MET A 287 14.97 -12.29 -26.62
C MET A 287 16.06 -11.64 -27.49
N ALA A 288 16.82 -10.70 -26.93
CA ALA A 288 17.88 -10.02 -27.65
C ALA A 288 18.96 -10.99 -28.14
N HIS A 289 19.36 -11.95 -27.31
CA HIS A 289 20.32 -12.98 -27.67
C HIS A 289 19.78 -13.90 -28.78
N LEU A 290 18.53 -14.35 -28.68
CA LEU A 290 17.93 -15.27 -29.65
C LEU A 290 17.92 -14.72 -31.08
N ILE A 291 17.72 -13.40 -31.27
CA ILE A 291 17.78 -12.76 -32.60
C ILE A 291 19.08 -12.01 -32.90
N GLY A 292 20.08 -12.10 -32.03
CA GLY A 292 21.39 -11.51 -32.27
C GLY A 292 21.37 -9.98 -32.40
N ILE A 293 20.63 -9.30 -31.52
CA ILE A 293 20.66 -7.84 -31.36
C ILE A 293 21.33 -7.46 -30.04
N ASP A 294 21.63 -6.17 -29.89
CA ASP A 294 22.24 -5.65 -28.67
C ASP A 294 21.26 -5.76 -27.48
N PHE A 295 21.79 -6.00 -26.28
CA PHE A 295 20.99 -5.95 -25.07
C PHE A 295 20.53 -4.51 -24.82
N PRO A 296 19.27 -4.29 -24.39
CA PRO A 296 18.81 -2.95 -24.04
C PRO A 296 19.76 -2.28 -23.04
N VAL A 297 20.18 -1.04 -23.28
CA VAL A 297 21.28 -0.43 -22.51
C VAL A 297 20.99 -0.29 -21.01
N ASN A 298 19.71 -0.17 -20.63
CA ASN A 298 19.22 -0.10 -19.25
C ASN A 298 18.82 -1.47 -18.66
N SER A 299 19.04 -2.57 -19.38
CA SER A 299 18.69 -3.90 -18.88
C SER A 299 19.57 -4.27 -17.69
N VAL A 300 18.93 -4.71 -16.61
CA VAL A 300 19.55 -5.37 -15.45
C VAL A 300 19.27 -6.87 -15.45
N GLY A 301 18.64 -7.39 -16.51
CA GLY A 301 18.39 -8.81 -16.69
C GLY A 301 19.68 -9.60 -16.94
N GLU A 302 19.71 -10.82 -16.40
CA GLU A 302 20.77 -11.80 -16.64
C GLU A 302 20.28 -12.80 -17.68
N LEU A 303 21.04 -13.01 -18.76
CA LEU A 303 20.72 -13.97 -19.81
C LEU A 303 20.59 -15.38 -19.22
N PRO A 304 19.42 -16.04 -19.31
CA PRO A 304 19.23 -17.38 -18.77
C PRO A 304 19.91 -18.40 -19.69
N LEU A 305 21.21 -18.64 -19.48
CA LEU A 305 22.00 -19.57 -20.30
C LEU A 305 21.45 -21.00 -20.29
N SER A 306 20.68 -21.38 -19.27
CA SER A 306 20.00 -22.66 -19.21
C SER A 306 18.94 -22.81 -20.30
N TYR A 307 18.42 -21.73 -20.88
CA TYR A 307 17.44 -21.79 -21.97
C TYR A 307 18.10 -22.00 -23.35
N LEU A 308 19.42 -21.84 -23.47
CA LEU A 308 20.10 -21.78 -24.77
C LEU A 308 20.58 -23.15 -25.25
N ASP A 309 20.29 -23.47 -26.53
CA ASP A 309 20.93 -24.56 -27.27
C ASP A 309 22.27 -24.08 -27.83
N ALA A 310 23.28 -24.05 -26.97
CA ALA A 310 24.58 -23.48 -27.29
C ALA A 310 25.72 -24.26 -26.62
N ASP A 311 26.87 -24.30 -27.30
CA ASP A 311 28.10 -24.85 -26.73
C ASP A 311 28.65 -23.96 -25.61
N GLU A 312 29.54 -24.53 -24.79
CA GLU A 312 30.14 -23.86 -23.64
C GLU A 312 30.82 -22.53 -24.04
N LYS A 313 31.47 -22.51 -25.20
CA LYS A 313 32.11 -21.30 -25.74
C LYS A 313 31.09 -20.19 -25.97
N SER A 314 30.00 -20.48 -26.67
CA SER A 314 28.97 -19.48 -26.98
C SER A 314 28.27 -19.00 -25.72
N LYS A 315 28.01 -19.90 -24.75
CA LYS A 315 27.45 -19.53 -23.45
C LYS A 315 28.37 -18.60 -22.67
N ALA A 316 29.66 -18.92 -22.58
CA ALA A 316 30.65 -18.06 -21.92
C ALA A 316 30.76 -16.68 -22.58
N GLN A 317 30.79 -16.61 -23.92
CA GLN A 317 30.79 -15.34 -24.66
C GLN A 317 29.51 -14.54 -24.44
N ALA A 318 28.34 -15.20 -24.41
CA ALA A 318 27.06 -14.54 -24.20
C ALA A 318 26.93 -13.97 -22.78
N ALA A 319 27.35 -14.73 -21.76
CA ALA A 319 27.42 -14.25 -20.39
C ALA A 319 28.38 -13.06 -20.25
N PHE A 320 29.54 -13.12 -20.92
CA PHE A 320 30.51 -12.02 -20.86
C PHE A 320 29.99 -10.75 -21.54
N SER A 321 29.31 -10.85 -22.69
CA SER A 321 28.67 -9.71 -23.34
C SER A 321 27.59 -9.07 -22.46
N ASN A 322 26.79 -9.87 -21.77
CA ASN A 322 25.79 -9.36 -20.84
C ASN A 322 26.46 -8.68 -19.63
N ALA A 323 27.53 -9.27 -19.10
CA ALA A 323 28.32 -8.69 -18.02
C ALA A 323 28.92 -7.33 -18.37
N ARG A 324 29.47 -7.19 -19.58
CA ARG A 324 29.99 -5.91 -20.07
C ARG A 324 28.90 -4.85 -20.18
N GLN A 325 27.71 -5.20 -20.70
CA GLN A 325 26.62 -4.24 -20.79
C GLN A 325 26.14 -3.74 -19.40
N ILE A 326 26.07 -4.60 -18.39
CA ILE A 326 25.75 -4.18 -17.02
C ILE A 326 26.91 -3.40 -16.38
N LEU A 327 28.16 -3.76 -16.70
CA LEU A 327 29.35 -3.04 -16.23
C LEU A 327 29.39 -1.58 -16.72
N GLU A 328 29.04 -1.32 -17.98
CA GLU A 328 28.99 0.05 -18.52
C GLU A 328 28.00 0.93 -17.72
N GLN A 329 26.85 0.36 -17.32
CA GLN A 329 25.92 1.08 -16.44
C GLN A 329 26.56 1.44 -15.09
N TYR A 330 27.28 0.49 -14.48
CA TYR A 330 28.00 0.72 -13.23
C TYR A 330 29.08 1.80 -13.38
N GLN A 331 29.90 1.74 -14.43
CA GLN A 331 31.00 2.69 -14.66
C GLN A 331 30.48 4.11 -14.87
N VAL A 332 29.42 4.29 -15.66
CA VAL A 332 28.78 5.62 -15.83
C VAL A 332 28.30 6.18 -14.48
N LYS A 333 27.69 5.35 -13.64
CA LYS A 333 27.23 5.78 -12.30
C LYS A 333 28.38 6.07 -11.34
N HIS A 334 29.45 5.27 -11.39
CA HIS A 334 30.66 5.48 -10.63
C HIS A 334 31.25 6.86 -10.93
N TYR A 335 31.58 7.14 -12.20
CA TYR A 335 32.22 8.41 -12.59
C TYR A 335 31.32 9.61 -12.33
N GLN A 336 30.00 9.48 -12.55
CA GLN A 336 29.06 10.54 -12.22
C GLN A 336 29.10 10.90 -10.73
N LYS A 337 29.19 9.91 -9.83
CA LYS A 337 29.29 10.16 -8.39
C LYS A 337 30.66 10.66 -7.99
N GLU A 338 31.73 10.14 -8.58
CA GLU A 338 33.09 10.60 -8.33
C GLU A 338 33.29 12.09 -8.65
N GLU A 339 32.72 12.58 -9.75
CA GLU A 339 32.84 13.98 -10.16
C GLU A 339 32.11 14.94 -9.19
N LEU A 340 30.99 14.50 -8.61
CA LEU A 340 30.08 15.36 -7.85
C LEU A 340 30.31 15.31 -6.33
N GLU A 341 30.81 14.19 -5.80
CA GLU A 341 30.90 13.98 -4.35
C GLU A 341 32.18 14.56 -3.74
N LEU A 342 32.03 15.47 -2.77
CA LEU A 342 33.16 16.07 -2.02
C LEU A 342 34.04 15.05 -1.30
N PHE A 343 33.44 13.94 -0.85
CA PHE A 343 34.10 12.85 -0.14
C PHE A 343 33.74 11.52 -0.79
N PHE A 344 34.08 11.38 -2.07
CA PHE A 344 33.79 10.18 -2.84
C PHE A 344 34.42 8.92 -2.21
N ARG A 345 33.65 7.83 -2.21
CA ARG A 345 34.04 6.50 -1.76
C ARG A 345 33.64 5.50 -2.84
N PRO A 346 34.59 4.88 -3.56
CA PRO A 346 34.27 3.89 -4.58
C PRO A 346 33.61 2.66 -3.95
N PHE A 347 32.93 1.86 -4.76
CA PHE A 347 32.37 0.59 -4.31
C PHE A 347 33.51 -0.41 -4.03
N PRO A 348 33.68 -0.89 -2.79
CA PRO A 348 34.89 -1.63 -2.41
C PRO A 348 35.12 -2.94 -3.17
N GLN A 349 34.04 -3.61 -3.61
CA GLN A 349 34.15 -4.91 -4.29
C GLN A 349 34.58 -4.79 -5.76
N LEU A 350 34.49 -3.60 -6.37
CA LEU A 350 34.92 -3.30 -7.75
C LEU A 350 35.94 -2.16 -7.78
N SER A 351 36.91 -2.19 -6.87
CA SER A 351 38.01 -1.22 -6.80
C SER A 351 39.31 -1.89 -6.35
N GLY A 352 40.45 -1.22 -6.61
CA GLY A 352 41.76 -1.73 -6.23
C GLY A 352 42.13 -3.00 -7.02
N ARG A 353 42.25 -4.15 -6.33
CA ARG A 353 42.62 -5.44 -6.95
C ARG A 353 41.50 -6.11 -7.75
N ASN A 354 40.27 -5.61 -7.60
CA ASN A 354 39.10 -6.08 -8.35
C ASN A 354 38.63 -4.97 -9.30
N ASP A 355 39.58 -4.25 -9.89
CA ASP A 355 39.24 -3.20 -10.85
C ASP A 355 38.44 -3.80 -12.02
N PRO A 356 37.34 -3.16 -12.46
CA PRO A 356 36.52 -3.72 -13.52
C PRO A 356 37.27 -3.97 -14.83
N ASP A 357 38.25 -3.12 -15.19
CA ASP A 357 38.99 -3.28 -16.42
C ASP A 357 39.92 -4.51 -16.35
N GLU A 358 40.51 -4.77 -15.17
CA GLU A 358 41.29 -5.98 -14.92
C GLU A 358 40.43 -7.25 -15.00
N LEU A 359 39.22 -7.22 -14.44
CA LEU A 359 38.28 -8.35 -14.50
C LEU A 359 37.81 -8.64 -15.93
N VAL A 360 37.60 -7.61 -16.75
CA VAL A 360 37.27 -7.77 -18.18
C VAL A 360 38.40 -8.46 -18.93
N VAL A 361 39.65 -8.05 -18.69
CA VAL A 361 40.84 -8.69 -19.30
C VAL A 361 40.99 -10.14 -18.83
N GLU A 362 40.76 -10.41 -17.54
CA GLU A 362 40.80 -11.77 -16.97
C GLU A 362 39.78 -12.70 -17.67
N ILE A 363 38.52 -12.27 -17.77
CA ILE A 363 37.45 -13.08 -18.36
C ILE A 363 37.72 -13.33 -19.86
N GLN A 364 38.18 -12.32 -20.59
CA GLN A 364 38.56 -12.48 -21.99
C GLN A 364 39.71 -13.50 -22.13
N GLY A 365 40.74 -13.40 -21.27
CA GLY A 365 41.84 -14.37 -21.24
C GLY A 365 41.40 -15.81 -20.95
N LEU A 366 40.39 -16.00 -20.09
CA LEU A 366 39.79 -17.31 -19.83
C LEU A 366 39.05 -17.88 -21.05
N ILE A 367 38.31 -17.04 -21.77
CA ILE A 367 37.64 -17.42 -23.04
C ILE A 367 38.69 -17.84 -24.07
N ASP A 368 39.76 -17.05 -24.23
CA ASP A 368 40.83 -17.31 -25.19
C ASP A 368 41.61 -18.59 -24.84
N SER A 369 41.74 -18.88 -23.53
CA SER A 369 42.35 -20.10 -23.00
C SER A 369 41.41 -21.31 -22.95
N HIS A 370 40.21 -21.21 -23.54
CA HIS A 370 39.20 -22.28 -23.59
C HIS A 370 38.67 -22.74 -22.22
N GLN A 371 38.81 -21.92 -21.17
CA GLN A 371 38.28 -22.19 -19.83
C GLN A 371 36.85 -21.62 -19.69
N TYR A 372 35.94 -22.12 -20.52
CA TYR A 372 34.60 -21.53 -20.71
C TYR A 372 33.74 -21.54 -19.44
N THR A 373 33.72 -22.63 -18.68
CA THR A 373 32.93 -22.73 -17.45
C THR A 373 33.40 -21.70 -16.40
N LEU A 374 34.71 -21.47 -16.29
CA LEU A 374 35.26 -20.47 -15.37
C LEU A 374 34.98 -19.05 -15.86
N ALA A 375 35.07 -18.80 -17.17
CA ALA A 375 34.71 -17.53 -17.78
C ALA A 375 33.22 -17.19 -17.57
N GLU A 376 32.33 -18.16 -17.71
CA GLU A 376 30.90 -18.00 -17.41
C GLU A 376 30.70 -17.62 -15.94
N GLN A 377 31.30 -18.38 -15.01
CA GLN A 377 31.17 -18.13 -13.58
C GLN A 377 31.68 -16.72 -13.21
N LYS A 378 32.84 -16.32 -13.74
CA LYS A 378 33.40 -14.98 -13.52
C LYS A 378 32.53 -13.88 -14.14
N SER A 379 31.92 -14.12 -15.29
CA SER A 379 30.97 -13.17 -15.92
C SER A 379 29.72 -12.97 -15.05
N ARG A 380 29.15 -14.05 -14.50
CA ARG A 380 28.01 -13.97 -13.57
C ARG A 380 28.36 -13.25 -12.27
N ASN A 381 29.55 -13.50 -11.73
CA ASN A 381 30.04 -12.79 -10.55
C ASN A 381 30.21 -11.30 -10.85
N LEU A 382 30.77 -10.93 -12.01
CA LEU A 382 30.90 -9.53 -12.43
C LEU A 382 29.52 -8.85 -12.54
N MET A 383 28.53 -9.51 -13.16
CA MET A 383 27.14 -9.00 -13.20
C MET A 383 26.59 -8.74 -11.81
N THR A 384 26.74 -9.70 -10.89
CA THR A 384 26.27 -9.59 -9.50
C THR A 384 26.91 -8.39 -8.81
N LEU A 385 28.23 -8.24 -8.90
CA LEU A 385 28.97 -7.12 -8.32
C LEU A 385 28.58 -5.77 -8.95
N CYS A 386 28.36 -5.71 -10.27
CA CYS A 386 27.91 -4.49 -10.93
C CYS A 386 26.50 -4.09 -10.48
N LEU A 387 25.58 -5.04 -10.31
CA LEU A 387 24.23 -4.78 -9.77
C LEU A 387 24.27 -4.31 -8.31
N GLU A 388 25.12 -4.91 -7.47
CA GLU A 388 25.38 -4.44 -6.10
C GLU A 388 26.00 -3.03 -6.08
N GLY A 389 26.94 -2.76 -6.99
CA GLY A 389 27.59 -1.46 -7.15
C GLY A 389 26.64 -0.36 -7.64
N LEU A 390 25.76 -0.68 -8.59
CA LEU A 390 24.68 0.22 -9.03
C LEU A 390 23.78 0.58 -7.86
N ARG A 391 23.44 -0.40 -7.02
CA ARG A 391 22.64 -0.20 -5.82
C ARG A 391 23.36 0.65 -4.76
N TYR A 392 24.67 0.45 -4.59
CA TYR A 392 25.50 1.28 -3.72
C TYR A 392 25.47 2.75 -4.15
N PHE A 393 25.61 3.05 -5.44
CA PHE A 393 25.55 4.43 -5.93
C PHE A 393 24.15 5.02 -5.95
N GLN A 394 23.11 4.20 -6.15
CA GLN A 394 21.72 4.63 -6.04
C GLN A 394 21.37 5.07 -4.60
N THR A 395 21.95 4.40 -3.60
CA THR A 395 21.70 4.67 -2.17
C THR A 395 22.82 5.47 -1.49
N TYR A 396 23.70 6.08 -2.28
CA TYR A 396 24.92 6.75 -1.78
C TYR A 396 24.62 7.86 -0.75
N ASP A 397 23.59 8.66 -1.02
CA ASP A 397 23.20 9.80 -0.17
C ASP A 397 22.24 9.40 0.97
N TRP A 398 21.91 8.10 1.08
CA TRP A 398 20.84 7.63 1.95
C TRP A 398 21.12 7.89 3.42
N LEU A 399 22.38 7.73 3.87
CA LEU A 399 22.78 8.01 5.24
C LEU A 399 22.64 9.50 5.58
N PHE A 400 23.08 10.38 4.67
CA PHE A 400 22.94 11.82 4.85
C PHE A 400 21.46 12.21 4.93
N LEU A 401 20.65 11.77 3.97
CA LEU A 401 19.24 12.10 3.91
C LEU A 401 18.47 11.54 5.11
N ARG A 402 18.70 10.28 5.49
CA ARG A 402 18.12 9.68 6.70
C ARG A 402 18.54 10.44 7.95
N GLY A 403 19.79 10.88 8.05
CA GLY A 403 20.27 11.70 9.15
C GLY A 403 19.54 13.03 9.27
N VAL A 404 19.40 13.75 8.14
CA VAL A 404 18.67 15.04 8.07
C VAL A 404 17.21 14.88 8.45
N VAL A 405 16.52 13.90 7.85
CA VAL A 405 15.09 13.62 8.13
C VAL A 405 14.89 13.21 9.59
N THR A 406 15.75 12.34 10.14
CA THR A 406 15.70 11.93 11.55
C THR A 406 15.92 13.11 12.49
N ALA A 407 16.92 13.96 12.22
CA ALA A 407 17.15 15.17 12.99
C ALA A 407 15.95 16.14 12.91
N GLY A 408 15.27 16.19 11.75
CA GLY A 408 14.06 16.97 11.54
C GLY A 408 12.90 16.47 12.38
N TYR A 409 12.61 15.17 12.32
CA TYR A 409 11.53 14.53 13.09
C TYR A 409 11.77 14.58 14.60
N ILE A 410 12.97 14.27 15.07
CA ILE A 410 13.33 14.39 16.49
C ILE A 410 13.21 15.85 16.94
N GLY A 411 13.71 16.79 16.12
CA GLY A 411 13.57 18.23 16.37
C GLY A 411 12.11 18.66 16.47
N TRP A 412 11.25 18.19 15.56
CA TRP A 412 9.82 18.47 15.60
C TRP A 412 9.14 17.92 16.86
N CYS A 413 9.39 16.65 17.21
CA CYS A 413 8.84 16.04 18.43
C CYS A 413 9.23 16.82 19.68
N ILE A 414 10.51 17.14 19.83
CA ILE A 414 11.04 17.88 20.98
C ILE A 414 10.47 19.31 20.99
N PHE A 415 10.35 19.97 19.85
CA PHE A 415 9.74 21.29 19.74
C PHE A 415 8.26 21.28 20.17
N CYS A 416 7.47 20.31 19.72
CA CYS A 416 6.09 20.15 20.15
C CYS A 416 5.98 19.85 21.65
N LEU A 417 6.84 18.96 22.18
CA LEU A 417 6.89 18.65 23.60
C LEU A 417 7.28 19.87 24.44
N GLU A 418 8.30 20.62 24.02
CA GLU A 418 8.74 21.88 24.61
C GLU A 418 7.57 22.85 24.70
N PHE A 419 6.85 23.04 23.58
CA PHE A 419 5.71 23.93 23.52
C PHE A 419 4.62 23.52 24.53
N VAL A 420 4.31 22.22 24.62
CA VAL A 420 3.32 21.70 25.57
C VAL A 420 3.77 21.90 27.02
N VAL A 421 5.02 21.57 27.32
CA VAL A 421 5.62 21.73 28.65
C VAL A 421 5.59 23.19 29.09
N ARG A 422 6.10 24.10 28.27
CA ARG A 422 6.21 25.53 28.59
C ARG A 422 4.84 26.15 28.86
N ASN A 423 3.84 25.84 28.04
CA ASN A 423 2.53 26.51 28.10
C ASN A 423 1.54 25.85 29.07
N PHE A 424 1.62 24.53 29.26
CA PHE A 424 0.59 23.78 30.00
C PHE A 424 1.09 23.03 31.23
N VAL A 425 2.40 22.80 31.37
CA VAL A 425 3.00 22.15 32.55
C VAL A 425 3.61 23.19 33.49
N LEU A 426 4.50 24.06 32.98
CA LEU A 426 5.33 24.97 33.79
C LEU A 426 4.73 26.36 34.02
N ARG A 427 3.41 26.54 33.77
CA ARG A 427 2.63 27.78 33.68
C ARG A 427 3.14 29.04 34.41
N ASP A 428 3.66 28.91 35.63
CA ASP A 428 4.08 30.04 36.48
C ASP A 428 5.49 29.87 37.11
N GLN A 429 6.21 28.78 36.87
CA GLN A 429 7.46 28.45 37.59
C GLN A 429 8.75 28.68 36.80
N PHE A 430 8.69 28.81 35.47
CA PHE A 430 9.87 28.94 34.60
C PHE A 430 9.60 29.89 33.42
N GLN A 431 9.59 31.20 33.66
CA GLN A 431 9.61 32.25 32.62
C GLN A 431 10.96 32.97 32.58
N SER A 432 12.08 32.24 32.60
CA SER A 432 13.39 32.85 32.36
C SER A 432 13.79 32.71 30.89
N SER A 433 13.39 33.67 30.06
CA SER A 433 13.90 33.78 28.70
C SER A 433 15.44 33.86 28.70
N LEU A 434 16.07 33.32 27.65
CA LEU A 434 17.49 33.50 27.46
C LEU A 434 17.82 34.98 27.24
N SER A 435 19.07 35.35 27.55
CA SER A 435 19.55 36.70 27.24
C SER A 435 19.54 36.93 25.73
N LEU A 436 19.34 38.19 25.28
CA LEU A 436 19.37 38.55 23.87
C LEU A 436 20.69 38.11 23.20
N LYS A 437 21.81 38.23 23.90
CA LYS A 437 23.13 37.78 23.42
C LYS A 437 23.16 36.27 23.14
N SER A 438 22.59 35.46 24.02
CA SER A 438 22.50 34.01 23.84
C SER A 438 21.61 33.64 22.65
N CYS A 439 20.47 34.32 22.48
CA CYS A 439 19.59 34.10 21.33
C CYS A 439 20.29 34.43 20.01
N LEU A 440 20.96 35.60 19.93
CA LEU A 440 21.72 36.00 18.74
C LEU A 440 22.87 35.04 18.42
N ALA A 441 23.55 34.50 19.44
CA ALA A 441 24.59 33.50 19.25
C ALA A 441 24.03 32.19 18.66
N ILE A 442 22.87 31.72 19.15
CA ILE A 442 22.19 30.53 18.61
C ILE A 442 21.74 30.77 17.17
N ASP A 443 21.21 31.97 16.86
CA ASP A 443 20.81 32.33 15.50
C ASP A 443 21.99 32.39 14.54
N PHE A 444 23.07 33.04 14.95
CA PHE A 444 24.29 33.10 14.16
C PHE A 444 24.84 31.71 13.87
N LEU A 445 24.91 30.83 14.88
CA LEU A 445 25.31 29.45 14.70
C LEU A 445 24.38 28.70 13.72
N SER A 446 23.07 28.91 13.83
CA SER A 446 22.09 28.26 12.95
C SER A 446 22.23 28.73 11.49
N LEU A 447 22.50 30.02 11.27
CA LEU A 447 22.76 30.58 9.95
C LEU A 447 24.08 30.05 9.35
N VAL A 448 25.13 29.92 10.16
CA VAL A 448 26.40 29.33 9.72
C VAL A 448 26.19 27.86 9.32
N VAL A 449 25.52 27.06 10.14
CA VAL A 449 25.22 25.65 9.84
C VAL A 449 24.39 25.52 8.56
N LEU A 450 23.33 26.31 8.42
CA LEU A 450 22.48 26.31 7.22
C LEU A 450 23.29 26.71 5.98
N GLY A 451 24.10 27.78 6.08
CA GLY A 451 24.94 28.26 4.99
C GLY A 451 25.99 27.23 4.55
N SER A 452 26.60 26.51 5.50
CA SER A 452 27.53 25.41 5.21
C SER A 452 26.84 24.26 4.50
N LEU A 453 25.67 23.82 4.98
CA LEU A 453 24.93 22.72 4.36
C LEU A 453 24.40 23.11 2.97
N TYR A 454 23.90 24.33 2.78
CA TYR A 454 23.46 24.82 1.47
C TYR A 454 24.62 24.92 0.47
N SER A 455 25.79 25.36 0.94
CA SER A 455 27.02 25.37 0.13
C SER A 455 27.41 23.95 -0.30
N MET A 456 27.37 22.99 0.64
CA MET A 456 27.65 21.58 0.37
C MET A 456 26.70 21.01 -0.70
N LEU A 457 25.39 21.21 -0.52
CA LEU A 457 24.36 20.76 -1.47
C LEU A 457 24.54 21.40 -2.86
N TRP A 458 24.94 22.68 -2.90
CA TRP A 458 25.17 23.40 -4.15
C TRP A 458 26.39 22.87 -4.89
N ILE A 459 27.52 22.65 -4.20
CA ILE A 459 28.74 22.10 -4.78
C ILE A 459 28.49 20.70 -5.34
N GLN A 460 27.80 19.84 -4.59
CA GLN A 460 27.47 18.47 -5.00
C GLN A 460 26.30 18.38 -6.00
N LYS A 461 25.76 19.53 -6.47
CA LYS A 461 24.60 19.63 -7.39
C LYS A 461 23.39 18.80 -6.95
N MET A 462 23.12 18.78 -5.65
CA MET A 462 22.05 17.97 -5.05
C MET A 462 20.65 18.48 -5.45
N PRO A 463 19.62 17.62 -5.46
CA PRO A 463 18.26 18.01 -5.82
C PRO A 463 17.72 19.19 -4.98
N LYS A 464 16.93 20.07 -5.59
CA LYS A 464 16.36 21.27 -4.93
C LYS A 464 15.58 20.96 -3.65
N MET A 465 14.95 19.79 -3.57
CA MET A 465 14.20 19.36 -2.38
C MET A 465 15.10 19.19 -1.13
N TYR A 466 16.38 18.87 -1.29
CA TYR A 466 17.29 18.64 -0.15
C TYR A 466 17.54 19.92 0.64
N TYR A 467 17.46 21.09 0.00
CA TYR A 467 17.54 22.38 0.68
C TYR A 467 16.38 22.56 1.65
N ALA A 468 15.16 22.19 1.25
CA ALA A 468 14.01 22.19 2.14
C ALA A 468 14.22 21.21 3.30
N TYR A 469 14.68 19.98 3.03
CA TYR A 469 14.92 18.97 4.06
C TYR A 469 15.93 19.41 5.12
N VAL A 470 16.99 20.12 4.73
CA VAL A 470 17.99 20.64 5.67
C VAL A 470 17.48 21.85 6.48
N LEU A 471 16.62 22.68 5.90
CA LEU A 471 16.06 23.86 6.59
C LEU A 471 15.28 23.48 7.85
N PHE A 472 14.44 22.44 7.77
CA PHE A 472 13.57 21.99 8.85
C PHE A 472 14.31 21.66 10.16
N PRO A 473 15.30 20.73 10.19
CA PRO A 473 16.04 20.45 11.42
C PRO A 473 16.75 21.69 11.95
N VAL A 474 17.41 22.49 11.09
CA VAL A 474 18.11 23.70 11.56
C VAL A 474 17.14 24.66 12.26
N TYR A 475 15.95 24.86 11.71
CA TYR A 475 14.91 25.69 12.32
C TYR A 475 14.44 25.13 13.66
N PHE A 476 14.07 23.85 13.75
CA PHE A 476 13.55 23.28 15.00
C PHE A 476 14.60 23.25 16.10
N TRP A 477 15.84 22.86 15.77
CA TRP A 477 16.94 22.85 16.75
C TRP A 477 17.29 24.26 17.23
N ASN A 478 17.19 25.29 16.38
CA ASN A 478 17.28 26.69 16.83
C ASN A 478 16.21 27.01 17.89
N GLN A 479 14.94 26.67 17.62
CA GLN A 479 13.85 26.92 18.56
C GLN A 479 13.99 26.14 19.87
N ILE A 480 14.45 24.89 19.81
CA ILE A 480 14.72 24.06 20.99
C ILE A 480 15.84 24.69 21.83
N LEU A 481 16.96 25.06 21.20
CA LEU A 481 18.09 25.66 21.90
C LEU A 481 17.74 27.03 22.50
N ARG A 482 16.81 27.79 21.90
CA ARG A 482 16.30 29.04 22.51
C ARG A 482 15.48 28.79 23.77
N ASN A 483 14.86 27.62 23.89
CA ASN A 483 13.91 27.30 24.94
C ASN A 483 14.35 26.14 25.85
N TYR A 484 15.60 25.67 25.77
CA TYR A 484 16.07 24.48 26.49
C TYR A 484 15.80 24.47 28.00
N ARG A 485 15.67 25.66 28.62
CA ARG A 485 15.34 25.81 30.05
C ARG A 485 13.97 25.24 30.41
N SER A 486 12.98 25.25 29.51
CA SER A 486 11.68 24.65 29.77
C SER A 486 11.77 23.12 29.81
N LEU A 487 12.55 22.52 28.90
CA LEU A 487 12.84 21.08 28.89
C LEU A 487 13.61 20.64 30.14
N SER A 488 14.62 21.41 30.54
CA SER A 488 15.35 21.21 31.80
C SER A 488 14.40 21.28 33.01
N GLY A 489 13.50 22.27 33.04
CA GLY A 489 12.46 22.40 34.07
C GLY A 489 11.53 21.18 34.15
N ALA A 490 11.10 20.64 33.02
CA ALA A 490 10.30 19.40 32.98
C ALA A 490 11.09 18.19 33.48
N LEU A 491 12.36 18.06 33.10
CA LEU A 491 13.22 16.96 33.57
C LEU A 491 13.39 17.02 35.09
N HIS A 492 13.63 18.22 35.65
CA HIS A 492 13.70 18.43 37.09
C HIS A 492 12.38 18.08 37.81
N LEU A 493 11.23 18.43 37.22
CA LEU A 493 9.91 18.05 37.76
C LEU A 493 9.72 16.52 37.74
N GLY A 494 10.15 15.85 36.66
CA GLY A 494 10.12 14.39 36.54
C GLY A 494 10.99 13.70 37.60
N VAL A 495 12.23 14.17 37.78
CA VAL A 495 13.15 13.64 38.81
C VAL A 495 12.60 13.86 40.22
N LYS A 496 11.92 14.99 40.50
CA LYS A 496 11.25 15.25 41.79
C LYS A 496 10.13 14.25 42.12
N ILE A 497 9.45 13.69 41.11
CA ILE A 497 8.44 12.63 41.29
C ILE A 497 9.11 11.27 41.64
N GLY A 498 10.42 11.16 41.37
CA GLY A 498 11.26 10.00 41.62
C GLY A 498 11.82 9.44 40.31
N ILE A 499 13.15 9.38 40.19
CA ILE A 499 13.84 8.99 38.95
C ILE A 499 13.39 7.62 38.41
N VAL A 500 13.20 6.64 39.30
CA VAL A 500 12.73 5.30 38.92
C VAL A 500 11.31 5.35 38.36
N ARG A 501 10.40 6.09 39.01
CA ARG A 501 9.01 6.22 38.54
C ARG A 501 8.92 6.96 37.21
N PHE A 502 9.72 8.01 37.05
CA PHE A 502 9.81 8.77 35.81
C PHE A 502 10.34 7.89 34.66
N PHE A 503 11.44 7.16 34.89
CA PHE A 503 12.01 6.26 33.90
C PHE A 503 11.05 5.13 33.51
N VAL A 504 10.42 4.47 34.49
CA VAL A 504 9.41 3.42 34.25
C VAL A 504 8.24 3.96 33.44
N ALA A 505 7.78 5.19 33.71
CA ALA A 505 6.68 5.80 32.96
C ALA A 505 7.06 6.08 31.49
N VAL A 506 8.29 6.58 31.25
CA VAL A 506 8.79 6.83 29.88
C VAL A 506 8.95 5.51 29.12
N VAL A 507 9.58 4.50 29.73
CA VAL A 507 9.74 3.18 29.11
C VAL A 507 8.39 2.53 28.83
N ALA A 508 7.44 2.60 29.77
CA ALA A 508 6.10 2.06 29.56
C ALA A 508 5.35 2.78 28.42
N ALA A 509 5.51 4.10 28.28
CA ALA A 509 4.94 4.85 27.17
C ALA A 509 5.57 4.45 25.82
N LEU A 510 6.89 4.29 25.77
CA LEU A 510 7.59 3.84 24.55
C LEU A 510 7.17 2.42 24.17
N LEU A 511 7.11 1.48 25.12
CA LEU A 511 6.62 0.12 24.86
C LEU A 511 5.16 0.10 24.39
N PHE A 512 4.32 1.00 24.92
CA PHE A 512 2.94 1.14 24.45
C PHE A 512 2.88 1.64 23.01
N LEU A 513 3.68 2.65 22.65
CA LEU A 513 3.76 3.15 21.27
C LEU A 513 4.35 2.10 20.33
N GLU A 514 5.34 1.33 20.77
CA GLU A 514 5.92 0.24 20.00
C GLU A 514 4.91 -0.88 19.76
N ALA A 515 4.07 -1.20 20.76
CA ALA A 515 2.95 -2.11 20.60
C ALA A 515 1.93 -1.62 19.55
N LEU A 516 1.68 -0.31 19.49
CA LEU A 516 0.84 0.28 18.44
C LEU A 516 1.49 0.18 17.06
N VAL A 517 2.80 0.45 16.93
CA VAL A 517 3.54 0.24 15.67
C VAL A 517 3.46 -1.22 15.24
N PHE A 518 3.69 -2.16 16.16
CA PHE A 518 3.60 -3.58 15.90
C PHE A 518 2.21 -4.01 15.41
N SER A 519 1.15 -3.31 15.82
CA SER A 519 -0.22 -3.61 15.39
C SER A 519 -0.48 -3.40 13.89
N PHE A 520 0.35 -2.63 13.19
CA PHE A 520 0.30 -2.49 11.73
C PHE A 520 0.78 -3.76 11.00
N PHE A 521 1.60 -4.57 11.67
CA PHE A 521 2.03 -5.88 11.18
C PHE A 521 1.10 -6.99 11.68
N HIS A 522 0.69 -6.91 12.95
CA HIS A 522 -0.14 -7.92 13.61
C HIS A 522 -1.27 -7.27 14.42
N ARG A 523 -2.46 -7.17 13.83
CA ARG A 523 -3.64 -6.54 14.45
C ARG A 523 -4.08 -7.18 15.77
N GLU A 524 -3.75 -8.45 15.98
CA GLU A 524 -4.00 -9.20 17.21
C GLU A 524 -3.37 -8.52 18.43
N MET A 525 -2.33 -7.71 18.22
CA MET A 525 -1.71 -6.91 19.27
C MET A 525 -2.71 -5.95 19.92
N LEU A 526 -3.65 -5.36 19.16
CA LEU A 526 -4.69 -4.48 19.72
C LEU A 526 -5.65 -5.26 20.62
N SER A 527 -5.93 -6.53 20.31
CA SER A 527 -6.70 -7.41 21.19
C SER A 527 -5.97 -7.67 22.50
N ALA A 528 -4.67 -7.96 22.44
CA ALA A 528 -3.84 -8.13 23.63
C ALA A 528 -3.82 -6.85 24.48
N MET A 529 -3.68 -5.68 23.85
CA MET A 529 -3.75 -4.39 24.52
C MET A 529 -5.11 -4.15 25.18
N PHE A 530 -6.23 -4.48 24.52
CA PHE A 530 -7.57 -4.41 25.13
C PHE A 530 -7.68 -5.26 26.39
N VAL A 531 -7.17 -6.49 26.36
CA VAL A 531 -7.18 -7.39 27.53
C VAL A 531 -6.36 -6.80 28.67
N LEU A 532 -5.15 -6.30 28.40
CA LEU A 532 -4.31 -5.65 29.42
C LEU A 532 -4.97 -4.40 30.01
N ILE A 533 -5.54 -3.54 29.15
CA ILE A 533 -6.21 -2.29 29.57
C ILE A 533 -7.53 -2.57 30.31
N SER A 534 -8.18 -3.71 30.08
CA SER A 534 -9.38 -4.13 30.83
C SER A 534 -9.10 -4.24 32.35
N ALA A 535 -7.86 -4.58 32.72
CA ALA A 535 -7.39 -4.69 34.09
C ALA A 535 -6.89 -3.37 34.70
N TRP A 536 -6.79 -2.29 33.91
CA TRP A 536 -6.35 -0.96 34.38
C TRP A 536 -7.09 -0.46 35.65
N PRO A 537 -8.41 -0.67 35.83
CA PRO A 537 -9.11 -0.29 37.06
C PRO A 537 -8.47 -0.82 38.36
N LEU A 538 -7.74 -1.93 38.31
CA LEU A 538 -7.07 -2.51 39.48
C LEU A 538 -5.95 -1.60 40.02
N ALA A 539 -5.32 -0.80 39.14
CA ALA A 539 -4.28 0.16 39.50
C ALA A 539 -4.84 1.51 40.02
N MET A 540 -6.17 1.68 40.05
CA MET A 540 -6.80 2.93 40.51
C MET A 540 -6.89 3.02 42.05
N PRO A 541 -6.95 4.24 42.62
CA PRO A 541 -7.16 4.44 44.04
C PRO A 541 -8.38 3.68 44.58
N SER A 542 -8.28 3.09 45.77
CA SER A 542 -9.35 2.27 46.39
C SER A 542 -10.68 3.01 46.53
N ARG A 543 -10.64 4.34 46.68
CA ARG A 543 -11.83 5.20 46.67
C ARG A 543 -12.60 5.10 45.35
N VAL A 544 -11.90 5.25 44.22
CA VAL A 544 -12.52 5.18 42.88
C VAL A 544 -13.10 3.80 42.63
N ARG A 545 -12.35 2.74 43.03
CA ARG A 545 -12.78 1.34 42.91
C ARG A 545 -14.05 1.02 43.71
N SER A 546 -14.14 1.52 44.95
CA SER A 546 -15.29 1.26 45.82
C SER A 546 -16.54 2.04 45.40
N GLU A 547 -16.39 3.30 45.00
CA GLU A 547 -17.51 4.17 44.60
C GLU A 547 -18.09 3.83 43.21
N ASN A 548 -17.32 3.21 42.31
CA ASN A 548 -17.69 3.08 40.88
C ASN A 548 -17.65 1.62 40.35
N LYS A 549 -17.89 0.61 41.19
CA LYS A 549 -17.78 -0.82 40.84
C LYS A 549 -18.45 -1.20 39.52
N PHE A 550 -19.69 -0.77 39.29
CA PHE A 550 -20.44 -1.09 38.06
C PHE A 550 -19.84 -0.44 36.81
N LEU A 551 -19.31 0.78 36.93
CA LEU A 551 -18.66 1.46 35.81
C LEU A 551 -17.36 0.75 35.42
N LEU A 552 -16.57 0.32 36.42
CA LEU A 552 -15.31 -0.38 36.18
C LEU A 552 -15.53 -1.81 35.65
N ALA A 553 -16.58 -2.50 36.10
CA ALA A 553 -16.99 -3.77 35.49
C ALA A 553 -17.46 -3.57 34.04
N GLY A 554 -18.22 -2.50 33.78
CA GLY A 554 -18.62 -2.11 32.42
C GLY A 554 -17.43 -1.83 31.50
N TRP A 555 -16.37 -1.18 32.02
CA TRP A 555 -15.12 -0.95 31.30
C TRP A 555 -14.44 -2.27 30.90
N ALA A 556 -14.25 -3.16 31.87
CA ALA A 556 -13.60 -4.45 31.61
C ALA A 556 -14.39 -5.25 30.56
N LEU A 557 -15.72 -5.32 30.71
CA LEU A 557 -16.59 -5.98 29.74
C LEU A 557 -16.53 -5.33 28.35
N SER A 558 -16.56 -4.00 28.27
CA SER A 558 -16.50 -3.30 26.98
C SER A 558 -15.16 -3.52 26.28
N CYS A 559 -14.04 -3.54 27.00
CA CYS A 559 -12.73 -3.86 26.45
C CYS A 559 -12.66 -5.29 25.90
N ILE A 560 -13.17 -6.28 26.65
CA ILE A 560 -13.18 -7.69 26.21
C ILE A 560 -14.09 -7.89 25.00
N CYS A 561 -15.26 -7.25 24.95
CA CYS A 561 -16.11 -7.30 23.76
C CYS A 561 -15.44 -6.64 22.55
N SER A 562 -14.78 -5.49 22.74
CA SER A 562 -14.06 -4.79 21.67
C SER A 562 -12.82 -5.55 21.18
N SER A 563 -12.16 -6.37 22.02
CA SER A 563 -10.95 -7.10 21.63
C SER A 563 -11.18 -8.17 20.57
N VAL A 564 -12.42 -8.61 20.36
CA VAL A 564 -12.75 -9.65 19.36
C VAL A 564 -12.54 -9.14 17.93
N PHE A 565 -12.86 -7.88 17.66
CA PHE A 565 -12.94 -7.38 16.27
C PHE A 565 -11.59 -7.30 15.55
N THR A 566 -10.50 -7.11 16.29
CA THR A 566 -9.14 -7.14 15.73
C THR A 566 -8.58 -8.56 15.56
N LEU A 567 -9.32 -9.60 15.98
CA LEU A 567 -9.02 -11.00 15.64
C LEU A 567 -9.82 -11.50 14.43
N LEU A 568 -10.83 -10.73 14.00
CA LEU A 568 -11.66 -11.11 12.85
C LEU A 568 -10.94 -10.85 11.52
N PRO A 569 -11.21 -11.68 10.49
CA PRO A 569 -10.53 -11.57 9.21
C PRO A 569 -10.83 -10.23 8.56
N VAL A 570 -9.77 -9.59 8.06
CA VAL A 570 -9.84 -8.37 7.23
C VAL A 570 -10.69 -8.63 5.98
N GLU A 571 -10.41 -9.77 5.36
CA GLU A 571 -11.08 -10.27 4.17
C GLU A 571 -12.35 -11.00 4.56
N LYS A 572 -13.46 -10.25 4.62
CA LYS A 572 -14.78 -10.79 4.95
C LYS A 572 -15.70 -10.75 3.72
N GLY A 573 -16.36 -11.88 3.46
CA GLY A 573 -17.49 -11.91 2.55
C GLY A 573 -18.71 -11.19 3.14
N GLN A 574 -19.72 -10.96 2.30
CA GLN A 574 -21.00 -10.42 2.75
C GLN A 574 -21.68 -11.40 3.73
N ASP A 575 -21.96 -10.92 4.94
CA ASP A 575 -22.80 -11.58 5.94
C ASP A 575 -23.80 -10.58 6.52
N ILE A 576 -24.99 -10.57 5.94
CA ILE A 576 -26.05 -9.64 6.31
C ILE A 576 -26.60 -9.93 7.70
N ASN A 577 -26.54 -11.17 8.19
CA ASN A 577 -27.03 -11.50 9.53
C ASN A 577 -26.21 -10.78 10.60
N LEU A 578 -24.90 -10.65 10.41
CA LEU A 578 -24.04 -9.88 11.30
C LEU A 578 -24.34 -8.38 11.26
N VAL A 579 -24.69 -7.84 10.09
CA VAL A 579 -25.15 -6.44 9.96
C VAL A 579 -26.46 -6.24 10.72
N LEU A 580 -27.44 -7.14 10.53
CA LEU A 580 -28.73 -7.09 11.22
C LEU A 580 -28.55 -7.20 12.74
N LEU A 581 -27.72 -8.14 13.20
CA LEU A 581 -27.41 -8.33 14.62
C LEU A 581 -26.76 -7.07 15.21
N GLY A 582 -25.82 -6.45 14.49
CA GLY A 582 -25.21 -5.18 14.88
C GLY A 582 -26.21 -4.05 15.00
N GLY A 583 -27.11 -3.93 14.02
CA GLY A 583 -28.13 -2.89 13.99
C GLY A 583 -29.13 -3.04 15.12
N VAL A 584 -29.68 -4.24 15.32
CA VAL A 584 -30.62 -4.54 16.41
C VAL A 584 -29.95 -4.31 17.77
N SER A 585 -28.72 -4.80 17.96
CA SER A 585 -27.96 -4.60 19.20
C SER A 585 -27.72 -3.11 19.47
N GLY A 586 -27.37 -2.34 18.44
CA GLY A 586 -27.18 -0.89 18.53
C GLY A 586 -28.46 -0.14 18.90
N VAL A 587 -29.60 -0.50 18.30
CA VAL A 587 -30.90 0.10 18.60
C VAL A 587 -31.34 -0.22 20.04
N LEU A 588 -31.19 -1.47 20.49
CA LEU A 588 -31.51 -1.87 21.87
C LEU A 588 -30.62 -1.14 22.89
N ALA A 589 -29.30 -1.11 22.66
CA ALA A 589 -28.37 -0.37 23.50
C ALA A 589 -28.70 1.13 23.53
N GLY A 590 -29.08 1.70 22.39
CA GLY A 590 -29.45 3.10 22.26
C GLY A 590 -30.74 3.46 23.01
N MET A 591 -31.78 2.61 22.91
CA MET A 591 -33.02 2.76 23.67
C MET A 591 -32.78 2.68 25.18
N LEU A 592 -31.95 1.73 25.63
CA LEU A 592 -31.57 1.60 27.05
C LEU A 592 -30.82 2.84 27.55
N ALA A 593 -29.91 3.39 26.74
CA ALA A 593 -29.18 4.61 27.07
C ALA A 593 -30.12 5.83 27.18
N LEU A 594 -31.04 5.99 26.23
CA LEU A 594 -32.04 7.06 26.25
C LEU A 594 -32.96 6.94 27.48
N TRP A 595 -33.48 5.74 27.76
CA TRP A 595 -34.33 5.49 28.92
C TRP A 595 -33.62 5.84 30.23
N LYS A 596 -32.34 5.47 30.39
CA LYS A 596 -31.54 5.84 31.57
C LYS A 596 -31.32 7.35 31.68
N LEU A 597 -31.16 8.07 30.57
CA LEU A 597 -31.03 9.53 30.59
C LEU A 597 -32.34 10.22 30.96
N GLN A 598 -33.48 9.69 30.49
CA GLN A 598 -34.82 10.18 30.83
C GLN A 598 -35.13 9.99 32.31
N GLN A 599 -34.86 8.80 32.87
CA GLN A 599 -35.03 8.51 34.31
C GLN A 599 -34.23 9.47 35.20
N LYS A 600 -33.06 9.91 34.73
CA LYS A 600 -32.19 10.85 35.46
C LYS A 600 -32.45 12.32 35.14
N ASN A 601 -33.47 12.65 34.33
CA ASN A 601 -33.76 14.00 33.85
C ASN A 601 -32.54 14.71 33.21
N ARG A 602 -31.68 13.96 32.52
CA ARG A 602 -30.46 14.47 31.85
C ARG A 602 -30.65 14.79 30.36
N VAL A 603 -31.87 14.61 29.86
CA VAL A 603 -32.23 14.81 28.44
C VAL A 603 -33.53 15.61 28.35
N SER A 604 -33.56 16.59 27.45
CA SER A 604 -34.77 17.37 27.16
C SER A 604 -35.74 16.61 26.25
N LYS A 605 -36.99 17.07 26.16
CA LYS A 605 -37.98 16.48 25.23
C LYS A 605 -37.52 16.55 23.77
N ILE A 606 -36.92 17.67 23.35
CA ILE A 606 -36.40 17.86 21.99
C ILE A 606 -35.25 16.89 21.71
N GLN A 607 -34.29 16.77 22.62
CA GLN A 607 -33.18 15.83 22.47
C GLN A 607 -33.65 14.38 22.45
N SER A 608 -34.65 14.04 23.27
CA SER A 608 -35.27 12.70 23.24
C SER A 608 -35.91 12.42 21.87
N ALA A 609 -36.65 13.37 21.32
CA ALA A 609 -37.27 13.22 20.00
C ALA A 609 -36.22 13.05 18.88
N ILE A 610 -35.12 13.81 18.93
CA ILE A 610 -33.99 13.67 18.00
C ILE A 610 -33.40 12.26 18.08
N MET A 611 -33.10 11.77 19.29
CA MET A 611 -32.50 10.44 19.48
C MET A 611 -33.45 9.33 19.00
N ILE A 612 -34.75 9.46 19.25
CA ILE A 612 -35.76 8.52 18.75
C ILE A 612 -35.78 8.51 17.22
N LEU A 613 -35.76 9.68 16.57
CA LEU A 613 -35.74 9.78 15.11
C LEU A 613 -34.49 9.13 14.51
N GLN A 614 -33.31 9.31 15.13
CA GLN A 614 -32.07 8.68 14.68
C GLN A 614 -32.08 7.15 14.85
N LEU A 615 -32.66 6.65 15.95
CA LEU A 615 -32.85 5.21 16.16
C LEU A 615 -33.82 4.63 15.12
N LEU A 616 -34.90 5.33 14.80
CA LEU A 616 -35.82 4.94 13.73
C LEU A 616 -35.15 4.96 12.35
N ALA A 617 -34.31 5.96 12.06
CA ALA A 617 -33.51 5.99 10.84
C ALA A 617 -32.55 4.78 10.76
N THR A 618 -31.98 4.36 11.89
CA THR A 618 -31.15 3.14 11.95
C THR A 618 -31.98 1.90 11.62
N VAL A 619 -33.19 1.77 12.18
CA VAL A 619 -34.12 0.68 11.83
C VAL A 619 -34.47 0.69 10.33
N ALA A 620 -34.72 1.87 9.75
CA ALA A 620 -34.96 1.99 8.31
C ALA A 620 -33.74 1.54 7.49
N SER A 621 -32.52 1.93 7.87
CA SER A 621 -31.28 1.46 7.22
C SER A 621 -31.13 -0.06 7.27
N ILE A 622 -31.46 -0.70 8.40
CA ILE A 622 -31.43 -2.17 8.56
C ILE A 622 -32.35 -2.83 7.52
N VAL A 623 -33.57 -2.33 7.39
CA VAL A 623 -34.56 -2.84 6.41
C VAL A 623 -34.06 -2.65 4.98
N LEU A 624 -33.47 -1.48 4.67
CA LEU A 624 -32.92 -1.20 3.34
C LEU A 624 -31.74 -2.10 2.99
N VAL A 625 -30.83 -2.36 3.94
CA VAL A 625 -29.69 -3.27 3.74
C VAL A 625 -30.19 -4.68 3.42
N TRP A 626 -31.15 -5.19 4.19
CA TRP A 626 -31.75 -6.50 3.98
C TRP A 626 -32.48 -6.61 2.65
N SER A 627 -33.38 -5.65 2.37
CA SER A 627 -34.18 -5.65 1.15
C SER A 627 -33.31 -5.52 -0.11
N THR A 628 -32.31 -4.64 -0.11
CA THR A 628 -31.40 -4.48 -1.24
C THR A 628 -30.54 -5.73 -1.46
N SER A 629 -30.01 -6.33 -0.38
CA SER A 629 -29.28 -7.60 -0.48
C SER A 629 -30.12 -8.69 -1.13
N LEU A 630 -31.36 -8.86 -0.69
CA LEU A 630 -32.26 -9.89 -1.21
C LEU A 630 -32.57 -9.67 -2.70
N SER A 631 -32.78 -8.43 -3.12
CA SER A 631 -33.02 -8.07 -4.52
C SER A 631 -31.81 -8.39 -5.41
N LEU A 632 -30.60 -8.05 -4.95
CA LEU A 632 -29.35 -8.33 -5.67
C LEU A 632 -29.06 -9.82 -5.75
N GLU A 633 -29.30 -10.57 -4.66
CA GLU A 633 -29.16 -12.04 -4.63
C GLU A 633 -30.11 -12.73 -5.62
N LYS A 634 -31.34 -12.21 -5.74
CA LYS A 634 -32.34 -12.66 -6.73
C LYS A 634 -32.09 -12.15 -8.15
N ARG A 635 -31.05 -11.33 -8.38
CA ARG A 635 -30.74 -10.68 -9.66
C ARG A 635 -31.85 -9.76 -10.18
N GLU A 636 -32.66 -9.20 -9.29
CA GLU A 636 -33.73 -8.23 -9.61
C GLU A 636 -33.17 -6.80 -9.79
N GLY A 637 -31.87 -6.60 -9.53
CA GLY A 637 -31.18 -5.32 -9.62
C GLY A 637 -31.31 -4.49 -8.34
N LEU A 638 -30.86 -3.23 -8.38
CA LEU A 638 -30.97 -2.28 -7.26
C LEU A 638 -32.34 -1.59 -7.30
N PRO A 639 -33.22 -1.79 -6.30
CA PRO A 639 -34.53 -1.15 -6.30
C PRO A 639 -34.42 0.38 -6.19
N ALA A 640 -35.09 1.11 -7.09
CA ALA A 640 -35.03 2.58 -7.15
C ALA A 640 -35.46 3.25 -5.83
N PHE A 641 -36.50 2.72 -5.18
CA PHE A 641 -36.93 3.21 -3.87
C PHE A 641 -35.83 3.07 -2.81
N ASN A 642 -35.19 1.89 -2.75
CA ASN A 642 -34.13 1.63 -1.78
C ASN A 642 -32.93 2.54 -2.03
N GLN A 643 -32.58 2.76 -3.30
CA GLN A 643 -31.49 3.65 -3.69
C GLN A 643 -31.77 5.10 -3.25
N ILE A 644 -32.94 5.65 -3.55
CA ILE A 644 -33.32 7.01 -3.16
C ILE A 644 -33.36 7.15 -1.64
N ALA A 645 -33.98 6.19 -0.94
CA ALA A 645 -34.06 6.20 0.52
C ALA A 645 -32.66 6.14 1.16
N SER A 646 -31.77 5.30 0.61
CA SER A 646 -30.38 5.22 1.08
C SER A 646 -29.65 6.54 0.90
N TRP A 647 -29.80 7.22 -0.25
CA TRP A 647 -29.22 8.55 -0.51
C TRP A 647 -29.74 9.65 0.43
N ILE A 648 -31.02 9.61 0.78
CA ILE A 648 -31.60 10.56 1.75
C ILE A 648 -31.04 10.31 3.15
N ILE A 649 -31.02 9.05 3.60
CA ILE A 649 -30.53 8.70 4.93
C ILE A 649 -29.04 9.01 5.08
N ILE A 650 -28.20 8.66 4.09
CA ILE A 650 -26.76 8.96 4.15
C ILE A 650 -26.50 10.47 4.23
N SER A 651 -27.21 11.27 3.42
CA SER A 651 -27.04 12.72 3.37
C SER A 651 -27.46 13.38 4.68
N THR A 652 -28.65 13.02 5.19
CA THR A 652 -29.18 13.56 6.45
C THR A 652 -28.30 13.14 7.64
N SER A 653 -27.92 11.87 7.72
CA SER A 653 -27.10 11.31 8.80
C SER A 653 -25.68 11.90 8.82
N SER A 654 -25.09 12.19 7.66
CA SER A 654 -23.76 12.77 7.55
C SER A 654 -23.74 14.26 7.92
N ILE A 655 -24.77 15.02 7.54
CA ILE A 655 -24.83 16.48 7.77
C ILE A 655 -25.30 16.81 9.20
N PHE A 656 -26.23 16.02 9.74
CA PHE A 656 -26.88 16.31 11.02
C PHE A 656 -25.93 16.57 12.20
N PRO A 657 -24.86 15.77 12.45
CA PRO A 657 -23.92 15.99 13.54
C PRO A 657 -23.26 17.39 13.53
N PHE A 658 -23.02 17.92 12.34
CA PHE A 658 -22.33 19.20 12.13
C PHE A 658 -23.29 20.39 12.12
N ALA A 659 -24.53 20.17 11.67
CA ALA A 659 -25.59 21.17 11.64
C ALA A 659 -26.19 21.42 13.03
N TYR A 660 -26.57 20.34 13.73
CA TYR A 660 -27.09 20.44 15.09
C TYR A 660 -25.92 20.62 16.05
N ARG A 661 -25.67 21.83 16.58
CA ARG A 661 -24.53 22.14 17.49
C ARG A 661 -24.83 22.09 18.99
N GLY A 662 -26.04 21.66 19.36
CA GLY A 662 -26.51 21.67 20.76
C GLY A 662 -26.53 23.07 21.40
N LYS A 663 -26.92 23.12 22.67
CA LYS A 663 -26.87 24.32 23.51
C LYS A 663 -25.73 24.21 24.52
N SER A 664 -25.25 25.35 25.03
CA SER A 664 -24.10 25.39 25.93
C SER A 664 -24.30 24.68 27.27
N TYR A 665 -25.54 24.51 27.71
CA TYR A 665 -25.89 23.82 28.95
C TYR A 665 -26.37 22.39 28.74
N ASP A 666 -26.26 21.85 27.53
CA ASP A 666 -26.65 20.48 27.25
C ASP A 666 -25.76 19.49 28.02
N ASP A 667 -26.32 18.33 28.33
CA ASP A 667 -25.56 17.25 28.95
C ASP A 667 -24.59 16.64 27.93
N TYR A 668 -23.31 16.56 28.31
CA TYR A 668 -22.23 16.05 27.47
C TYR A 668 -22.47 14.61 26.97
N LEU A 669 -23.08 13.75 27.78
CA LEU A 669 -23.35 12.36 27.41
C LEU A 669 -24.51 12.31 26.41
N THR A 670 -25.54 13.13 26.62
CA THR A 670 -26.62 13.32 25.64
C THR A 670 -26.06 13.80 24.31
N ARG A 671 -25.14 14.77 24.31
CA ARG A 671 -24.50 15.27 23.08
C ARG A 671 -23.73 14.18 22.35
N LEU A 672 -22.90 13.41 23.06
CA LEU A 672 -22.12 12.33 22.46
C LEU A 672 -23.01 11.20 21.90
N LEU A 673 -24.09 10.85 22.58
CA LEU A 673 -25.03 9.84 22.08
C LEU A 673 -25.76 10.33 20.82
N ILE A 674 -26.14 11.60 20.73
CA ILE A 674 -26.71 12.18 19.50
C ILE A 674 -25.74 12.08 18.32
N ILE A 675 -24.43 12.25 18.56
CA ILE A 675 -23.40 12.06 17.52
C ILE A 675 -23.30 10.59 17.12
N CYS A 676 -23.24 9.67 18.08
CA CYS A 676 -23.16 8.23 17.81
C CYS A 676 -24.40 7.74 17.03
N PHE A 677 -25.60 8.16 17.44
CA PHE A 677 -26.84 7.75 16.80
C PHE A 677 -27.02 8.40 15.42
N ALA A 678 -26.45 9.59 15.19
CA ALA A 678 -26.46 10.20 13.86
C ALA A 678 -25.64 9.40 12.85
N PHE A 679 -24.50 8.83 13.26
CA PHE A 679 -23.65 8.05 12.36
C PHE A 679 -24.06 6.57 12.24
N ALA A 680 -24.89 6.04 13.14
CA ALA A 680 -25.35 4.66 13.09
C ALA A 680 -26.09 4.28 11.78
N PRO A 681 -27.04 5.07 11.24
CA PRO A 681 -27.69 4.77 9.97
C PRO A 681 -26.73 4.75 8.79
N LEU A 682 -25.77 5.69 8.76
CA LEU A 682 -24.70 5.78 7.77
C LEU A 682 -23.81 4.53 7.80
N MET A 683 -23.35 4.16 9.00
CA MET A 683 -22.49 2.99 9.18
C MET A 683 -23.23 1.69 8.84
N THR A 684 -24.54 1.64 9.10
CA THR A 684 -25.40 0.50 8.73
C THR A 684 -25.46 0.31 7.21
N LEU A 685 -25.75 1.37 6.45
CA LEU A 685 -25.90 1.29 4.99
C LEU A 685 -24.61 0.88 4.26
N LEU A 686 -23.46 1.20 4.85
CA LEU A 686 -22.14 0.93 4.28
C LEU A 686 -21.51 -0.38 4.81
N SER A 687 -22.17 -1.09 5.73
CA SER A 687 -21.67 -2.34 6.31
C SER A 687 -22.08 -3.57 5.51
N ILE A 688 -21.19 -4.55 5.40
CA ILE A 688 -21.48 -5.85 4.75
C ILE A 688 -21.38 -7.04 5.69
N SER A 689 -20.81 -6.86 6.89
CA SER A 689 -20.57 -7.92 7.87
C SER A 689 -20.52 -7.35 9.30
N TYR A 690 -19.60 -7.80 10.17
CA TYR A 690 -19.48 -7.46 11.60
C TYR A 690 -19.18 -5.98 11.93
N GLU A 691 -19.06 -5.10 10.94
CA GLU A 691 -18.59 -3.72 11.09
C GLU A 691 -19.52 -2.86 11.96
N LEU A 692 -20.83 -3.10 11.86
CA LEU A 692 -21.80 -2.40 12.69
C LEU A 692 -21.74 -2.85 14.15
N LEU A 693 -21.47 -4.15 14.40
CA LEU A 693 -21.21 -4.65 15.75
C LEU A 693 -19.95 -4.00 16.33
N PHE A 694 -18.89 -3.91 15.54
CA PHE A 694 -17.68 -3.18 15.92
C PHE A 694 -18.00 -1.74 16.31
N TYR A 695 -18.75 -1.01 15.47
CA TYR A 695 -19.12 0.38 15.73
C TYR A 695 -19.89 0.56 17.05
N VAL A 696 -20.85 -0.33 17.33
CA VAL A 696 -21.62 -0.31 18.59
C VAL A 696 -20.72 -0.55 19.80
N CYS A 697 -19.88 -1.60 19.76
CA CYS A 697 -18.94 -1.90 20.83
C CYS A 697 -17.93 -0.75 21.03
N PHE A 698 -17.37 -0.23 19.93
CA PHE A 698 -16.43 0.88 19.95
C PHE A 698 -17.03 2.12 20.61
N CYS A 699 -18.24 2.54 20.21
CA CYS A 699 -18.97 3.65 20.82
C CYS A 699 -19.16 3.45 22.33
N ILE A 700 -19.58 2.27 22.76
CA ILE A 700 -19.75 1.97 24.19
C ILE A 700 -18.40 2.10 24.92
N THR A 701 -17.34 1.49 24.39
CA THR A 701 -16.01 1.48 25.02
C THR A 701 -15.44 2.89 25.19
N VAL A 702 -15.49 3.74 24.16
CA VAL A 702 -14.97 5.13 24.26
C VAL A 702 -15.84 6.01 25.16
N LEU A 703 -17.16 5.78 25.23
CA LEU A 703 -18.03 6.49 26.17
C LEU A 703 -17.78 6.06 27.62
N VAL A 704 -17.54 4.77 27.86
CA VAL A 704 -17.18 4.25 29.18
C VAL A 704 -15.80 4.76 29.60
N TRP A 705 -14.82 4.81 28.69
CA TRP A 705 -13.50 5.43 28.92
C TRP A 705 -13.63 6.85 29.48
N LEU A 706 -14.45 7.71 28.84
CA LEU A 706 -14.71 9.07 29.31
C LEU A 706 -15.23 9.10 30.74
N GLN A 707 -16.18 8.24 31.08
CA GLN A 707 -16.76 8.18 32.43
C GLN A 707 -15.72 7.73 33.47
N VAL A 708 -14.88 6.75 33.13
CA VAL A 708 -13.83 6.24 33.99
C VAL A 708 -12.78 7.31 34.28
N GLU A 709 -12.30 8.03 33.26
CA GLU A 709 -11.37 9.16 33.43
C GLU A 709 -11.96 10.25 34.32
N ARG A 710 -13.24 10.60 34.12
CA ARG A 710 -13.92 11.59 34.96
C ARG A 710 -14.06 11.14 36.42
N ALA A 711 -14.32 9.86 36.66
CA ALA A 711 -14.40 9.32 38.01
C ALA A 711 -13.05 9.38 38.73
N LEU A 712 -11.94 9.19 38.00
CA LEU A 712 -10.58 9.26 38.54
C LEU A 712 -10.20 10.66 39.04
N TYR A 713 -10.62 11.71 38.34
CA TYR A 713 -10.33 13.11 38.68
C TYR A 713 -11.41 13.79 39.52
N LYS A 714 -12.44 13.05 39.95
CA LYS A 714 -13.53 13.58 40.78
C LYS A 714 -13.02 13.97 42.16
N GLY A 715 -13.10 15.26 42.50
CA GLY A 715 -12.75 15.78 43.83
C GLY A 715 -11.31 16.23 44.02
N THR A 716 -10.49 16.30 42.95
CA THR A 716 -9.10 16.79 42.99
C THR A 716 -8.97 18.27 42.58
N HIS A 717 -10.01 19.08 42.79
CA HIS A 717 -10.16 20.41 42.17
C HIS A 717 -9.59 21.55 43.03
N SER A 718 -8.71 22.39 42.45
CA SER A 718 -8.17 23.58 43.14
C SER A 718 -8.11 24.87 42.31
N ALA A 719 -8.57 24.91 41.06
CA ALA A 719 -8.58 26.14 40.25
C ALA A 719 -9.53 26.06 39.04
N ALA A 720 -9.68 27.18 38.33
CA ALA A 720 -10.49 27.29 37.11
C ALA A 720 -9.98 26.41 35.94
N ASN A 721 -8.67 26.19 35.80
CA ASN A 721 -8.03 25.23 34.88
C ASN A 721 -6.75 24.73 35.57
N ARG A 722 -6.53 23.42 35.66
CA ARG A 722 -5.31 22.85 36.27
C ARG A 722 -4.19 22.66 35.23
N PRO A 723 -2.90 22.64 35.64
CA PRO A 723 -1.80 22.28 34.74
C PRO A 723 -1.86 20.80 34.35
N LEU A 724 -1.23 20.48 33.21
CA LEU A 724 -1.04 19.11 32.72
C LEU A 724 -0.08 18.35 33.63
N LYS A 725 -0.41 17.10 33.95
CA LYS A 725 0.41 16.21 34.80
C LYS A 725 0.83 14.98 34.00
N ALA A 726 1.90 14.31 34.45
CA ALA A 726 2.35 13.05 33.83
C ALA A 726 1.24 11.97 33.79
N SER A 727 0.35 11.95 34.78
CA SER A 727 -0.80 11.02 34.82
C SER A 727 -1.82 11.23 33.70
N ASP A 728 -1.83 12.40 33.05
CA ASP A 728 -2.69 12.71 31.91
C ASP A 728 -2.17 12.08 30.61
N GLY A 729 -0.89 11.70 30.56
CA GLY A 729 -0.29 11.00 29.42
C GLY A 729 -1.00 9.69 29.09
N ARG A 730 -1.64 9.04 30.08
CA ARG A 730 -2.50 7.87 29.83
C ARG A 730 -3.68 8.20 28.91
N ALA A 731 -4.37 9.33 29.10
CA ALA A 731 -5.50 9.70 28.26
C ALA A 731 -5.05 9.97 26.82
N VAL A 732 -3.81 10.47 26.64
CA VAL A 732 -3.16 10.65 25.34
C VAL A 732 -2.88 9.28 24.69
N LEU A 733 -2.26 8.35 25.41
CA LEU A 733 -1.96 7.00 24.92
C LEU A 733 -3.24 6.20 24.59
N PHE A 734 -4.28 6.30 25.43
CA PHE A 734 -5.56 5.64 25.17
C PHE A 734 -6.27 6.22 23.96
N PHE A 735 -6.16 7.53 23.73
CA PHE A 735 -6.68 8.13 22.52
C PHE A 735 -6.00 7.56 21.27
N LEU A 736 -4.65 7.52 21.23
CA LEU A 736 -3.90 6.90 20.13
C LEU A 736 -4.30 5.45 19.91
N PHE A 737 -4.44 4.68 21.00
CA PHE A 737 -4.92 3.30 20.92
C PHE A 737 -6.32 3.18 20.32
N PHE A 738 -7.30 3.99 20.75
CA PHE A 738 -8.65 3.93 20.19
C PHE A 738 -8.71 4.38 18.74
N ILE A 739 -7.77 5.22 18.36
CA ILE A 739 -7.62 5.70 17.00
C ILE A 739 -7.06 4.60 16.09
N ASP A 740 -6.07 3.84 16.54
CA ASP A 740 -5.60 2.65 15.81
C ASP A 740 -6.68 1.56 15.76
N VAL A 741 -7.43 1.37 16.85
CA VAL A 741 -8.59 0.47 16.86
C VAL A 741 -9.68 0.93 15.88
N ALA A 742 -9.94 2.23 15.77
CA ALA A 742 -10.87 2.79 14.80
C ALA A 742 -10.41 2.51 13.36
N PHE A 743 -9.10 2.63 13.11
CA PHE A 743 -8.48 2.35 11.82
C PHE A 743 -8.63 0.87 11.44
N PHE A 744 -8.22 -0.06 12.30
CA PHE A 744 -8.22 -1.49 11.99
C PHE A 744 -9.56 -2.20 12.20
N GLY A 745 -10.45 -1.65 13.04
CA GLY A 745 -11.70 -2.30 13.42
C GLY A 745 -12.77 -2.33 12.32
N THR A 746 -12.68 -1.44 11.32
CA THR A 746 -13.61 -1.43 10.17
C THR A 746 -13.11 -2.21 8.95
N GLY A 747 -11.79 -2.46 8.85
CA GLY A 747 -11.14 -3.18 7.73
C GLY A 747 -9.62 -2.93 7.72
N ASN A 748 -8.90 -3.38 6.69
CA ASN A 748 -7.49 -3.01 6.49
C ASN A 748 -7.40 -1.93 5.41
N VAL A 749 -7.20 -0.68 5.83
CA VAL A 749 -7.16 0.49 4.94
C VAL A 749 -5.83 0.59 4.16
N ALA A 750 -4.81 -0.22 4.52
CA ALA A 750 -3.52 -0.22 3.82
C ALA A 750 -3.62 -0.60 2.34
N SER A 751 -4.75 -1.19 1.92
CA SER A 751 -5.09 -1.36 0.51
C SER A 751 -6.54 -0.97 0.26
N MET A 752 -6.78 0.14 -0.46
CA MET A 752 -8.13 0.50 -0.91
C MET A 752 -8.76 -0.59 -1.79
N SER A 753 -7.96 -1.46 -2.42
CA SER A 753 -8.44 -2.62 -3.19
C SER A 753 -8.95 -3.78 -2.31
N SER A 754 -8.74 -3.71 -0.99
CA SER A 754 -9.29 -4.71 -0.05
C SER A 754 -10.78 -4.50 0.27
N PHE A 755 -11.33 -3.31 0.02
CA PHE A 755 -12.74 -3.02 0.28
C PHE A 755 -13.63 -3.63 -0.80
N SER A 756 -14.61 -4.41 -0.35
CA SER A 756 -15.61 -4.95 -1.27
C SER A 756 -16.55 -3.86 -1.77
N LEU A 757 -16.73 -3.82 -3.10
CA LEU A 757 -17.72 -3.00 -3.81
C LEU A 757 -19.16 -3.24 -3.32
N GLU A 758 -19.42 -4.38 -2.68
CA GLU A 758 -20.74 -4.68 -2.09
C GLU A 758 -21.14 -3.66 -1.01
N SER A 759 -20.17 -3.00 -0.37
CA SER A 759 -20.41 -1.95 0.63
C SER A 759 -21.15 -0.73 0.07
N VAL A 760 -21.06 -0.49 -1.25
CA VAL A 760 -21.63 0.70 -1.91
C VAL A 760 -22.84 0.37 -2.80
N TYR A 761 -23.18 -0.91 -2.98
CA TYR A 761 -24.31 -1.35 -3.81
C TYR A 761 -25.69 -0.87 -3.34
N ARG A 762 -25.79 -0.30 -2.14
CA ARG A 762 -27.03 0.36 -1.66
C ARG A 762 -27.26 1.71 -2.36
N PHE A 763 -26.22 2.24 -3.01
CA PHE A 763 -26.19 3.56 -3.63
C PHE A 763 -26.00 3.50 -5.14
N THR A 764 -25.10 2.63 -5.61
CA THR A 764 -24.83 2.43 -7.03
C THR A 764 -24.29 1.03 -7.29
N THR A 765 -24.74 0.40 -8.37
CA THR A 765 -24.18 -0.86 -8.90
C THR A 765 -23.31 -0.60 -10.13
N ILE A 766 -23.33 0.61 -10.69
CA ILE A 766 -22.49 1.02 -11.80
C ILE A 766 -21.13 1.45 -11.23
N PHE A 767 -20.06 0.88 -11.77
CA PHE A 767 -18.70 1.19 -11.35
C PHE A 767 -18.40 2.69 -11.52
N ASN A 768 -18.11 3.35 -10.40
CA ASN A 768 -17.68 4.74 -10.38
C ASN A 768 -16.63 4.89 -9.26
N PRO A 769 -15.33 4.84 -9.60
CA PRO A 769 -14.28 4.71 -8.59
C PRO A 769 -14.23 5.88 -7.61
N PHE A 770 -14.48 7.11 -8.10
CA PHE A 770 -14.47 8.31 -7.25
C PHE A 770 -15.63 8.34 -6.25
N LEU A 771 -16.85 8.04 -6.72
CA LEU A 771 -18.03 8.00 -5.86
C LEU A 771 -17.94 6.88 -4.83
N MET A 772 -17.59 5.68 -5.29
CA MET A 772 -17.47 4.50 -4.45
C MET A 772 -16.36 4.68 -3.41
N GLY A 773 -15.19 5.20 -3.82
CA GLY A 773 -14.10 5.54 -2.92
C GLY A 773 -14.50 6.58 -1.87
N ALA A 774 -15.21 7.64 -2.26
CA ALA A 774 -15.68 8.65 -1.32
C ALA A 774 -16.63 8.08 -0.24
N LEU A 775 -17.55 7.19 -0.61
CA LEU A 775 -18.44 6.50 0.33
C LEU A 775 -17.67 5.60 1.32
N LEU A 776 -16.65 4.89 0.84
CA LEU A 776 -15.78 4.07 1.68
C LEU A 776 -14.93 4.92 2.63
N ILE A 777 -14.39 6.05 2.17
CA ILE A 777 -13.68 6.99 3.04
C ILE A 777 -14.62 7.49 4.15
N ILE A 778 -15.84 7.90 3.81
CA ILE A 778 -16.83 8.33 4.81
C ILE A 778 -17.06 7.24 5.86
N LYS A 779 -17.22 5.97 5.46
CA LYS A 779 -17.35 4.82 6.36
C LYS A 779 -16.20 4.74 7.36
N ILE A 780 -14.96 4.83 6.85
CA ILE A 780 -13.73 4.74 7.66
C ILE A 780 -13.66 5.88 8.68
N LEU A 781 -14.09 7.09 8.31
CA LEU A 781 -13.99 8.28 9.16
C LEU A 781 -14.92 8.27 10.39
N ILE A 782 -15.98 7.44 10.38
CA ILE A 782 -17.02 7.46 11.41
C ILE A 782 -16.49 7.19 12.82
N PRO A 783 -15.74 6.10 13.10
CA PRO A 783 -15.25 5.84 14.45
C PRO A 783 -14.25 6.91 14.92
N PHE A 784 -13.46 7.49 14.02
CA PHE A 784 -12.57 8.60 14.35
C PHE A 784 -13.34 9.83 14.84
N PHE A 785 -14.43 10.21 14.17
CA PHE A 785 -15.26 11.34 14.62
C PHE A 785 -15.82 11.12 16.03
N VAL A 786 -16.20 9.88 16.37
CA VAL A 786 -16.66 9.54 17.72
C VAL A 786 -15.53 9.66 18.73
N ALA A 787 -14.37 9.04 18.48
CA ALA A 787 -13.22 9.08 19.38
C ALA A 787 -12.73 10.52 19.62
N SER A 788 -12.65 11.34 18.57
CA SER A 788 -12.24 12.75 18.67
C SER A 788 -13.27 13.60 19.41
N SER A 789 -14.57 13.36 19.22
CA SER A 789 -15.63 14.03 20.00
C SER A 789 -15.53 13.71 21.49
N VAL A 790 -15.19 12.47 21.83
CA VAL A 790 -14.93 12.05 23.23
C VAL A 790 -13.72 12.77 23.80
N LEU A 791 -12.58 12.82 23.10
CA LEU A 791 -11.37 13.54 23.55
C LEU A 791 -11.63 15.05 23.74
N GLY A 792 -12.40 15.65 22.82
CA GLY A 792 -12.80 17.05 22.87
C GLY A 792 -13.55 17.41 24.15
N ILE A 793 -14.44 16.52 24.61
CA ILE A 793 -15.15 16.67 25.90
C ILE A 793 -14.26 16.29 27.08
N LEU A 794 -13.42 15.26 26.93
CA LEU A 794 -12.58 14.74 28.01
C LEU A 794 -11.69 15.82 28.60
N SER A 795 -10.96 16.57 27.76
CA SER A 795 -10.03 17.64 28.18
C SER A 795 -10.70 18.62 29.14
N SER A 796 -11.88 19.12 28.77
CA SER A 796 -12.63 20.07 29.59
C SER A 796 -13.29 19.42 30.80
N SER A 797 -13.61 18.12 30.75
CA SER A 797 -14.25 17.40 31.85
C SER A 797 -13.31 17.08 33.02
N ILE A 798 -12.00 17.16 32.81
CA ILE A 798 -10.95 16.95 33.83
C ILE A 798 -10.19 18.24 34.17
N ASP A 799 -10.81 19.40 33.89
CA ASP A 799 -10.32 20.76 34.12
C ASP A 799 -8.99 21.13 33.43
N LEU A 800 -8.65 20.46 32.34
CA LEU A 800 -7.55 20.91 31.48
C LEU A 800 -8.03 22.03 30.56
N GLN A 801 -7.10 22.86 30.11
CA GLN A 801 -7.41 23.78 29.03
C GLN A 801 -7.87 22.98 27.80
N PRO A 802 -8.86 23.51 27.06
CA PRO A 802 -9.15 22.98 25.74
C PRO A 802 -7.85 22.94 24.91
N PHE A 803 -7.70 21.95 24.03
CA PHE A 803 -6.49 21.70 23.22
C PHE A 803 -5.30 21.03 23.92
N THR A 804 -5.21 21.01 25.26
CA THR A 804 -3.99 20.50 25.92
C THR A 804 -3.71 19.02 25.63
N LEU A 805 -4.71 18.14 25.77
CA LEU A 805 -4.52 16.71 25.47
C LEU A 805 -4.22 16.47 23.99
N PHE A 806 -4.86 17.25 23.10
CA PHE A 806 -4.64 17.15 21.67
C PHE A 806 -3.21 17.51 21.26
N LEU A 807 -2.67 18.62 21.78
CA LEU A 807 -1.28 19.00 21.52
C LEU A 807 -0.29 17.97 22.10
N ALA A 808 -0.65 17.32 23.22
CA ALA A 808 0.14 16.21 23.75
C ALA A 808 0.10 14.97 22.84
N VAL A 809 -1.03 14.66 22.20
CA VAL A 809 -1.12 13.60 21.18
C VAL A 809 -0.18 13.89 20.03
N LEU A 810 -0.22 15.11 19.48
CA LEU A 810 0.67 15.52 18.38
C LEU A 810 2.15 15.38 18.76
N SER A 811 2.53 15.68 20.01
CA SER A 811 3.93 15.60 20.44
C SER A 811 4.52 14.19 20.49
N ILE A 812 3.67 13.14 20.50
CA ILE A 812 4.12 11.75 20.62
C ILE A 812 3.72 10.87 19.42
N SER A 813 2.79 11.32 18.57
CA SER A 813 2.37 10.55 17.37
C SER A 813 3.50 10.36 16.37
N ASP A 814 4.38 11.35 16.23
CA ASP A 814 5.53 11.31 15.32
C ASP A 814 6.58 10.25 15.68
N ILE A 815 6.54 9.70 16.91
CA ILE A 815 7.38 8.57 17.29
C ILE A 815 7.04 7.34 16.42
N GLN A 816 5.76 7.13 16.11
CA GLN A 816 5.33 6.05 15.22
C GLN A 816 5.81 6.31 13.78
N THR A 817 5.73 7.56 13.31
CA THR A 817 6.21 7.99 11.98
C THR A 817 7.71 7.75 11.81
N ILE A 818 8.52 8.08 12.82
CA ILE A 818 9.97 7.80 12.80
C ILE A 818 10.24 6.30 12.70
N ASN A 819 9.52 5.48 13.46
CA ASN A 819 9.64 4.02 13.38
C ASN A 819 9.35 3.54 11.95
N PHE A 820 8.21 3.93 11.37
CA PHE A 820 7.87 3.53 10.01
C PHE A 820 8.84 4.06 8.96
N PHE A 821 9.40 5.26 9.12
CA PHE A 821 10.44 5.79 8.24
C PHE A 821 11.66 4.86 8.13
N PHE A 822 12.10 4.27 9.24
CA PHE A 822 13.20 3.31 9.25
C PHE A 822 12.80 1.92 8.76
N LEU A 823 11.50 1.59 8.82
CA LEU A 823 10.95 0.34 8.30
C LEU A 823 10.59 0.41 6.81
N VAL A 824 10.64 1.59 6.17
CA VAL A 824 10.48 1.69 4.71
C VAL A 824 11.56 0.86 4.02
N THR A 825 11.12 -0.09 3.22
CA THR A 825 11.95 -0.91 2.34
C THR A 825 11.65 -0.59 0.89
N ASP A 826 12.68 -0.60 0.07
CA ASP A 826 12.63 -0.47 -1.39
C ASP A 826 13.13 -1.76 -2.09
N TYR A 827 13.24 -2.85 -1.32
CA TYR A 827 13.52 -4.20 -1.78
C TYR A 827 12.53 -5.20 -1.17
N GLY A 828 12.32 -6.33 -1.83
CA GLY A 828 11.29 -7.32 -1.49
C GLY A 828 10.14 -7.32 -2.50
N SER A 829 9.04 -7.97 -2.14
CA SER A 829 7.79 -7.89 -2.89
C SER A 829 7.17 -6.48 -2.78
N TRP A 830 6.28 -6.08 -3.68
CA TRP A 830 5.60 -4.78 -3.60
C TRP A 830 4.61 -4.79 -2.48
N LEU A 831 4.08 -5.95 -2.11
CA LEU A 831 3.29 -6.02 -0.91
C LEU A 831 4.13 -5.54 0.28
N GLU A 832 5.39 -5.96 0.38
CA GLU A 832 6.31 -5.49 1.43
C GLU A 832 6.73 -4.03 1.24
N ILE A 833 7.21 -3.64 0.05
CA ILE A 833 7.63 -2.27 -0.27
C ILE A 833 6.45 -1.30 -0.12
N GLY A 834 5.36 -1.55 -0.83
CA GLY A 834 4.12 -0.80 -0.81
C GLY A 834 3.46 -0.78 0.57
N SER A 835 3.45 -1.89 1.33
CA SER A 835 2.97 -1.86 2.73
C SER A 835 3.86 -1.00 3.61
N SER A 836 5.19 -1.10 3.47
CA SER A 836 6.12 -0.28 4.27
C SER A 836 5.98 1.21 3.98
N ILE A 837 5.86 1.60 2.71
CA ILE A 837 5.60 2.98 2.27
C ILE A 837 4.22 3.41 2.75
N SER A 838 3.20 2.56 2.60
CA SER A 838 1.83 2.86 3.04
C SER A 838 1.77 3.07 4.55
N HIS A 839 2.45 2.25 5.36
CA HIS A 839 2.51 2.44 6.81
C HIS A 839 3.13 3.79 7.17
N PHE A 840 4.24 4.16 6.51
CA PHE A 840 4.87 5.45 6.70
C PHE A 840 3.96 6.62 6.29
N CYS A 841 3.36 6.57 5.10
CA CYS A 841 2.44 7.59 4.62
C CYS A 841 1.17 7.69 5.48
N ILE A 842 0.62 6.55 5.93
CA ILE A 842 -0.53 6.51 6.83
C ILE A 842 -0.17 7.21 8.13
N ALA A 843 0.98 6.91 8.73
CA ALA A 843 1.43 7.54 9.97
C ALA A 843 1.65 9.05 9.83
N GLU A 844 2.25 9.52 8.72
CA GLU A 844 2.37 10.95 8.42
C GLU A 844 1.01 11.63 8.25
N LEU A 845 0.14 11.06 7.40
CA LEU A 845 -1.21 11.57 7.16
C LEU A 845 -2.03 11.54 8.45
N PHE A 846 -1.75 10.61 9.36
CA PHE A 846 -2.42 10.47 10.63
C PHE A 846 -2.34 11.75 11.47
N ILE A 847 -1.25 12.49 11.39
CA ILE A 847 -1.01 13.73 12.13
C ILE A 847 -1.94 14.83 11.60
N ILE A 848 -1.90 15.06 10.28
CA ILE A 848 -2.76 16.04 9.59
C ILE A 848 -4.23 15.69 9.84
N PHE A 849 -4.54 14.40 9.72
CA PHE A 849 -5.86 13.87 9.94
C PHE A 849 -6.34 14.10 11.37
N THR A 850 -5.49 13.87 12.38
CA THR A 850 -5.79 14.13 13.79
C THR A 850 -6.04 15.62 14.04
N MET A 851 -5.31 16.53 13.39
CA MET A 851 -5.60 17.98 13.41
C MET A 851 -6.97 18.33 12.83
N ILE A 852 -7.32 17.75 11.68
CA ILE A 852 -8.63 17.94 11.06
C ILE A 852 -9.75 17.39 11.96
N LEU A 853 -9.59 16.14 12.44
CA LEU A 853 -10.51 15.50 13.36
C LEU A 853 -10.73 16.33 14.62
N PHE A 854 -9.68 16.97 15.14
CA PHE A 854 -9.79 17.87 16.27
C PHE A 854 -10.65 19.10 15.95
N LEU A 855 -10.40 19.78 14.82
CA LEU A 855 -11.21 20.94 14.40
C LEU A 855 -12.68 20.54 14.20
N LEU A 856 -12.91 19.39 13.57
CA LEU A 856 -14.23 18.81 13.38
C LEU A 856 -14.87 18.39 14.71
N SER A 857 -14.11 17.86 15.66
CA SER A 857 -14.61 17.51 16.99
C SER A 857 -15.17 18.73 17.73
N ARG A 858 -14.60 19.93 17.53
CA ARG A 858 -15.18 21.15 18.10
C ARG A 858 -16.51 21.53 17.45
N LEU A 859 -16.62 21.36 16.13
CA LEU A 859 -17.89 21.56 15.43
C LEU A 859 -18.94 20.54 15.89
N LEU A 860 -18.53 19.27 16.04
CA LEU A 860 -19.34 18.15 16.50
C LEU A 860 -19.70 18.23 17.99
N VAL A 861 -18.86 18.74 18.88
CA VAL A 861 -19.22 18.94 20.29
C VAL A 861 -20.05 20.22 20.45
N GLY A 862 -19.82 21.21 19.59
CA GLY A 862 -20.61 22.42 19.50
C GLY A 862 -20.32 23.40 20.65
N ARG A 863 -21.37 24.07 21.15
CA ARG A 863 -21.22 25.16 22.14
C ARG A 863 -21.14 24.68 23.58
N LEU A 864 -20.98 23.37 23.81
CA LEU A 864 -21.04 22.73 25.11
C LEU A 864 -20.04 23.37 26.09
N VAL A 865 -20.54 24.11 27.07
CA VAL A 865 -19.75 24.61 28.20
C VAL A 865 -20.03 23.66 29.34
N LEU A 866 -19.10 22.72 29.56
CA LEU A 866 -19.23 21.84 30.72
C LEU A 866 -19.28 22.72 31.97
N PRO A 867 -20.35 22.63 32.80
CA PRO A 867 -20.31 23.25 34.10
C PRO A 867 -19.10 22.63 34.81
N LYS A 868 -18.12 23.47 35.16
CA LYS A 868 -16.99 23.05 36.01
C LYS A 868 -17.61 22.27 37.17
N LEU A 869 -17.06 21.11 37.50
CA LEU A 869 -17.69 20.06 38.33
C LEU A 869 -18.25 20.51 39.71
N ASN A 870 -18.11 21.79 40.06
CA ASN A 870 -18.58 22.43 41.29
C ASN A 870 -19.82 23.35 41.20
N LYS A 871 -20.50 23.57 40.05
CA LYS A 871 -21.69 24.48 40.05
C LYS A 871 -22.82 24.04 39.11
N ILE A 872 -23.87 23.44 39.70
CA ILE A 872 -25.28 23.93 39.77
C ILE A 872 -26.17 22.74 40.18
N ILE A 873 -26.35 22.52 41.48
CA ILE A 873 -27.57 21.91 42.05
C ILE A 873 -27.92 22.72 43.31
N SER A 874 -28.26 23.99 43.13
CA SER A 874 -28.96 24.79 44.16
C SER A 874 -29.62 26.07 43.65
N LYS A 875 -29.53 26.39 42.34
CA LYS A 875 -30.14 27.61 41.77
C LYS A 875 -31.15 27.40 40.63
N MET A 876 -31.55 26.16 40.36
CA MET A 876 -32.65 25.86 39.41
C MET A 876 -33.87 25.25 40.11
N ARG A 877 -34.28 25.83 41.24
CA ARG A 877 -35.68 25.81 41.66
C ARG A 877 -36.25 27.20 41.35
N PRO A 878 -37.34 27.33 40.59
CA PRO A 878 -38.12 28.56 40.67
C PRO A 878 -38.56 28.69 42.14
N LYS A 879 -38.17 29.79 42.79
CA LYS A 879 -38.91 30.25 43.97
C LYS A 879 -40.23 30.77 43.43
N ASN A 880 -41.32 30.27 43.98
CA ASN A 880 -42.71 30.65 43.76
C ASN A 880 -42.87 32.11 43.27
N MET A 881 -43.45 32.26 42.09
CA MET A 881 -44.62 33.10 41.85
C MET A 881 -45.33 32.61 40.60
#